data_AF-A0A9P9W943-F1
#
_entry.id   AF-A0A9P9W943-F1
#
_cell.length_a   1.000
_cell.length_b   1.000
_cell.length_c   1.000
_cell.angle_alpha   90.00
_cell.angle_beta   90.00
_cell.angle_gamma   90.00
#
_symmetry.space_group_name_H-M   'P 1'
#
loop_
_entity.id
_entity.type
_entity.pdbx_description
1 polymer ?
#
loop_
_entity_poly.entity_id
_entity_poly.type
_entity_poly.pdbx_seq_one_letter_code
_entity_poly.pdbx_strand_id
1 'polypeptide(L)'
;MEDLTKVVNRAVVYSDPPTIKSEIVELPIEQPGPGQVLVRLLYSGVCHTDYGICTNAFDTLPIGTPKGQVGGHEGVGKVVARGLGVEYPAIGATVGIKWSASACLSCDNCLEGGETTCQTGTISGFLTPGTFQQYCLSPANYVTPIPEGIDLAAAAPLMCGGVSVYTALKRARVQHGQWVVISGAGGGLGHLAIQYAKALGARVLALDAGEKEEFCLGLQADAFVNFTRYKDDKDIASEVQRITGSRAKVVLVCSSNNRAYDQAISFLGFRGTLACLGAPEGASVPIGGAKVNDLIGKELTIFANKSGNRLDAKESLEIAAAGKVKTQYQIRPMKDLTAEEILGSETTGDSERPDLAHAGGPGQETMVAHHVGGSTKQSTRYELQGIAREMASPIQVGSESPKGLEKTVKEVPSTDPESTPSAHSTASIDEKPPPPWSWKLTAVILVTLIRFGGSWSSGITGAMKSTLKKELSINNTQYALLEASEDFMVTVLILLSGLLTDRIGGASALFYGNIVYSIGSILVAAAAQVRSFNFMIGGRVILAIGDIATQVAQYQVFSAWFAPSNGFGSTLGLELMVAKLGAFAGTGSANVIAKKTGNFAWVFWVAVLINFFTNVMSALFYWFNKKSSQKFGHSVDPVTGEKLMKKGKRLEVRKVLELPWVFWILMAYSLFYTSTAIIFSGNATELAEQRFDIDSVTAGWYTALLRYAGFFLVPIVGVFIDVMGQRISLLAISSFGVFIAMALVNWAPAIKGTAAAFGIYAVASTYNPTVLIDSMRTSLWKQTTFGSAYALKIMMNNSANIIVRIVAGVIQDADNNSYDRVVILYICMAAASVVLSCTALTLAWRSPDLRQLQWSRKKRLAKTAFLVERKERFHGVQAPLNRQISRTCFGLLMLLLVGGWASYIWGAVTGHNN
;
A
#
# COMPACT_ATOMS: atom_id res chain seq x y z
N MET A 1 10.29 -48.56 -7.81
CA MET A 1 9.02 -47.82 -7.72
C MET A 1 7.95 -48.73 -8.28
N GLU A 2 6.93 -49.04 -7.48
CA GLU A 2 5.75 -49.76 -7.96
C GLU A 2 5.11 -48.98 -9.12
N ASP A 3 4.62 -49.69 -10.13
CA ASP A 3 3.89 -49.08 -11.23
C ASP A 3 2.51 -48.62 -10.74
N LEU A 4 2.45 -47.37 -10.25
CA LEU A 4 1.25 -46.76 -9.68
C LEU A 4 0.08 -46.69 -10.67
N THR A 5 0.31 -46.90 -11.97
CA THR A 5 -0.75 -46.96 -12.98
C THR A 5 -1.61 -48.23 -12.88
N LYS A 6 -1.17 -49.24 -12.12
CA LYS A 6 -1.88 -50.51 -11.89
C LYS A 6 -2.68 -50.54 -10.59
N VAL A 7 -2.66 -49.47 -9.79
CA VAL A 7 -3.33 -49.38 -8.49
C VAL A 7 -4.52 -48.43 -8.60
N VAL A 8 -5.68 -48.86 -8.11
CA VAL A 8 -6.91 -48.02 -8.04
C VAL A 8 -6.91 -47.18 -6.77
N ASN A 9 -7.29 -45.91 -6.87
CA ASN A 9 -7.43 -45.00 -5.73
C ASN A 9 -8.86 -45.09 -5.19
N ARG A 10 -9.06 -45.72 -4.03
CA ARG A 10 -10.37 -45.67 -3.36
C ARG A 10 -10.56 -44.29 -2.71
N ALA A 11 -11.69 -43.66 -2.97
CA ALA A 11 -12.06 -42.35 -2.45
C ALA A 11 -13.50 -42.35 -1.95
N VAL A 12 -13.79 -41.55 -0.93
CA VAL A 12 -15.15 -41.28 -0.47
C VAL A 12 -15.61 -39.97 -1.09
N VAL A 13 -16.72 -40.02 -1.83
CA VAL A 13 -17.33 -38.87 -2.48
C VAL A 13 -18.70 -38.57 -1.91
N TYR A 14 -19.10 -37.30 -1.91
CA TYR A 14 -20.46 -36.92 -1.57
C TYR A 14 -21.40 -37.30 -2.73
N SER A 15 -22.29 -38.27 -2.49
CA SER A 15 -23.09 -38.91 -3.55
C SER A 15 -24.41 -38.17 -3.84
N ASP A 16 -24.89 -37.37 -2.88
CA ASP A 16 -26.17 -36.66 -2.95
C ASP A 16 -26.19 -35.34 -2.12
N PRO A 17 -25.32 -34.34 -2.38
CA PRO A 17 -25.43 -33.03 -1.72
C PRO A 17 -26.79 -32.35 -2.03
N PRO A 18 -27.43 -31.62 -1.10
CA PRO A 18 -26.97 -31.19 0.23
C PRO A 18 -27.34 -32.17 1.37
N THR A 19 -27.03 -33.46 1.23
CA THR A 19 -27.18 -34.46 2.31
C THR A 19 -25.83 -34.97 2.82
N ILE A 20 -25.83 -35.75 3.90
CA ILE A 20 -24.64 -36.43 4.43
C ILE A 20 -24.28 -37.71 3.68
N LYS A 21 -25.04 -38.09 2.64
CA LYS A 21 -24.80 -39.34 1.92
C LYS A 21 -23.48 -39.29 1.17
N SER A 22 -22.68 -40.33 1.37
CA SER A 22 -21.41 -40.53 0.70
C SER A 22 -21.25 -41.97 0.23
N GLU A 23 -20.40 -42.18 -0.77
CA GLU A 23 -20.12 -43.50 -1.33
C GLU A 23 -18.62 -43.67 -1.59
N ILE A 24 -18.14 -44.92 -1.54
CA ILE A 24 -16.78 -45.27 -1.94
C ILE A 24 -16.77 -45.50 -3.45
N VAL A 25 -15.89 -44.80 -4.14
CA VAL A 25 -15.63 -44.96 -5.57
C VAL A 25 -14.17 -45.33 -5.81
N GLU A 26 -13.92 -45.99 -6.94
CA GLU A 26 -12.57 -46.22 -7.44
C GLU A 26 -12.23 -45.18 -8.51
N LEU A 27 -11.15 -44.43 -8.27
CA LEU A 27 -10.64 -43.39 -9.15
C LEU A 27 -9.26 -43.80 -9.70
N PRO A 28 -8.86 -43.33 -10.90
CA PRO A 28 -7.49 -43.50 -11.35
C PRO A 28 -6.51 -42.72 -10.44
N ILE A 29 -5.32 -43.27 -10.18
CA ILE A 29 -4.23 -42.51 -9.57
C ILE A 29 -3.63 -41.58 -10.63
N GLU A 30 -3.85 -40.29 -10.48
CA GLU A 30 -3.25 -39.28 -11.34
C GLU A 30 -1.77 -39.06 -11.02
N GLN A 31 -0.94 -38.90 -12.06
CA GLN A 31 0.46 -38.54 -11.89
C GLN A 31 0.60 -37.05 -11.55
N PRO A 32 1.52 -36.66 -10.65
CA PRO A 32 1.67 -35.26 -10.28
C PRO A 32 2.18 -34.41 -11.44
N GLY A 33 1.45 -33.35 -11.78
CA GLY A 33 1.87 -32.34 -12.75
C GLY A 33 3.02 -31.45 -12.22
N PRO A 34 3.57 -30.54 -13.05
CA PRO A 34 4.63 -29.63 -12.63
C PRO A 34 4.27 -28.88 -11.33
N GLY A 35 5.19 -28.86 -10.36
CA GLY A 35 4.97 -28.21 -9.06
C GLY A 35 4.08 -28.97 -8.06
N GLN A 36 3.57 -30.16 -8.40
CA GLN A 36 2.73 -30.98 -7.52
C GLN A 36 3.47 -32.17 -6.92
N VAL A 37 2.95 -32.69 -5.82
CA VAL A 37 3.31 -33.97 -5.23
C VAL A 37 2.09 -34.88 -5.16
N LEU A 38 2.33 -36.18 -5.28
CA LEU A 38 1.34 -37.20 -4.97
C LEU A 38 1.61 -37.72 -3.56
N VAL A 39 0.62 -37.60 -2.69
CA VAL A 39 0.70 -38.03 -1.30
C VAL A 39 -0.15 -39.28 -1.11
N ARG A 40 0.46 -40.38 -0.66
CA ARG A 40 -0.26 -41.55 -0.14
C ARG A 40 -0.72 -41.22 1.27
N LEU A 41 -2.01 -41.04 1.46
CA LEU A 41 -2.60 -40.69 2.75
C LEU A 41 -2.59 -41.92 3.67
N LEU A 42 -2.23 -41.68 4.93
CA LEU A 42 -2.25 -42.66 6.01
C LEU A 42 -3.45 -42.39 6.92
N TYR A 43 -3.66 -41.12 7.23
CA TYR A 43 -4.76 -40.64 8.05
C TYR A 43 -5.43 -39.42 7.40
N SER A 44 -6.73 -39.27 7.59
CA SER A 44 -7.44 -38.01 7.39
C SER A 44 -8.29 -37.71 8.60
N GLY A 45 -8.24 -36.48 9.10
CA GLY A 45 -9.18 -36.02 10.10
C GLY A 45 -10.57 -35.75 9.50
N VAL A 46 -11.59 -35.73 10.36
CA VAL A 46 -12.98 -35.35 10.05
C VAL A 46 -13.35 -34.20 10.95
N CYS A 47 -13.92 -33.16 10.36
CA CYS A 47 -14.33 -31.95 11.07
C CYS A 47 -15.71 -31.50 10.63
N HIS A 48 -16.36 -30.73 11.49
CA HIS A 48 -17.67 -30.09 11.24
C HIS A 48 -17.74 -29.31 9.94
N THR A 49 -16.58 -28.88 9.44
CA THR A 49 -16.50 -28.24 8.12
C THR A 49 -16.83 -29.21 6.99
N ASP A 50 -16.47 -30.49 7.08
CA ASP A 50 -16.84 -31.53 6.10
C ASP A 50 -18.35 -31.78 6.10
N TYR A 51 -19.00 -31.80 7.27
CA TYR A 51 -20.46 -31.84 7.39
C TYR A 51 -21.12 -30.60 6.76
N GLY A 52 -20.64 -29.39 7.10
CA GLY A 52 -21.20 -28.16 6.56
C GLY A 52 -20.98 -28.00 5.05
N ILE A 53 -19.91 -28.57 4.50
CA ILE A 53 -19.68 -28.68 3.05
C ILE A 53 -20.70 -29.62 2.43
N CYS A 54 -20.86 -30.85 2.91
CA CYS A 54 -21.72 -31.84 2.25
C CYS A 54 -23.20 -31.47 2.34
N THR A 55 -23.62 -30.79 3.42
CA THR A 55 -25.00 -30.31 3.64
C THR A 55 -25.26 -28.91 3.11
N ASN A 56 -24.26 -28.22 2.55
CA ASN A 56 -24.33 -26.81 2.15
C ASN A 56 -24.83 -25.88 3.28
N ALA A 57 -24.48 -26.16 4.54
CA ALA A 57 -24.92 -25.38 5.71
C ALA A 57 -24.26 -23.98 5.81
N PHE A 58 -23.20 -23.74 5.04
CA PHE A 58 -22.47 -22.47 5.02
C PHE A 58 -22.92 -21.56 3.87
N ASP A 59 -23.85 -20.65 4.14
CA ASP A 59 -24.39 -19.66 3.17
C ASP A 59 -23.33 -18.72 2.55
N THR A 60 -22.11 -18.70 3.08
CA THR A 60 -21.00 -17.86 2.60
C THR A 60 -20.09 -18.53 1.58
N LEU A 61 -20.28 -19.83 1.30
CA LEU A 61 -19.54 -20.51 0.24
C LEU A 61 -20.11 -20.08 -1.13
N PRO A 62 -19.24 -19.82 -2.13
CA PRO A 62 -19.65 -19.18 -3.38
C PRO A 62 -20.51 -20.07 -4.29
N ILE A 63 -20.47 -21.38 -4.07
CA ILE A 63 -21.21 -22.41 -4.81
C ILE A 63 -21.60 -23.54 -3.85
N GLY A 64 -22.66 -24.28 -4.17
CA GLY A 64 -22.96 -25.53 -3.47
C GLY A 64 -21.97 -26.64 -3.84
N THR A 65 -21.86 -27.65 -2.97
CA THR A 65 -21.00 -28.81 -3.17
C THR A 65 -21.51 -29.67 -4.32
N PRO A 66 -20.68 -29.99 -5.34
CA PRO A 66 -21.10 -30.82 -6.46
C PRO A 66 -21.15 -32.31 -6.05
N LYS A 67 -22.07 -33.06 -6.66
CA LYS A 67 -22.10 -34.52 -6.56
C LYS A 67 -20.79 -35.10 -7.10
N GLY A 68 -20.23 -36.07 -6.37
CA GLY A 68 -18.96 -36.73 -6.71
C GLY A 68 -17.72 -36.01 -6.15
N GLN A 69 -17.88 -34.93 -5.38
CA GLN A 69 -16.76 -34.27 -4.71
C GLN A 69 -16.13 -35.18 -3.65
N VAL A 70 -14.82 -35.41 -3.73
CA VAL A 70 -14.04 -36.09 -2.68
C VAL A 70 -13.90 -35.15 -1.48
N GLY A 71 -14.38 -35.54 -0.31
CA GLY A 71 -14.34 -34.74 0.93
C GLY A 71 -13.00 -34.74 1.66
N GLY A 72 -12.94 -34.05 2.80
CA GLY A 72 -11.81 -34.10 3.73
C GLY A 72 -10.73 -33.04 3.47
N HIS A 73 -10.16 -32.49 4.54
CA HIS A 73 -9.16 -31.43 4.47
C HIS A 73 -8.09 -31.48 5.58
N GLU A 74 -7.90 -32.66 6.16
CA GLU A 74 -7.05 -32.92 7.33
C GLU A 74 -6.12 -34.13 7.10
N GLY A 75 -5.47 -34.18 5.94
CA GLY A 75 -4.70 -35.35 5.51
C GLY A 75 -3.31 -35.39 6.12
N VAL A 76 -2.83 -36.59 6.45
CA VAL A 76 -1.43 -36.89 6.81
C VAL A 76 -0.98 -38.11 6.02
N GLY A 77 0.16 -38.01 5.33
CA GLY A 77 0.63 -39.07 4.46
C GLY A 77 2.10 -38.96 4.07
N LYS A 78 2.52 -39.81 3.14
CA LYS A 78 3.88 -39.82 2.58
C LYS A 78 3.89 -39.40 1.13
N VAL A 79 4.87 -38.58 0.75
CA VAL A 79 5.12 -38.20 -0.65
C VAL A 79 5.59 -39.44 -1.40
N VAL A 80 4.85 -39.90 -2.42
CA VAL A 80 5.20 -41.10 -3.21
C VAL A 80 5.68 -40.77 -4.62
N ALA A 81 5.30 -39.60 -5.15
CA ALA A 81 5.79 -39.09 -6.44
C ALA A 81 5.86 -37.56 -6.43
N ARG A 82 6.67 -37.00 -7.33
CA ARG A 82 6.87 -35.56 -7.51
C ARG A 82 6.77 -35.21 -9.00
N GLY A 83 6.10 -34.11 -9.30
CA GLY A 83 6.06 -33.57 -10.64
C GLY A 83 7.33 -32.77 -10.98
N LEU A 84 7.39 -32.32 -12.23
CA LEU A 84 8.51 -31.52 -12.74
C LEU A 84 8.74 -30.26 -11.90
N GLY A 85 10.00 -29.95 -11.58
CA GLY A 85 10.39 -28.74 -10.84
C GLY A 85 10.21 -28.79 -9.33
N VAL A 86 9.83 -29.94 -8.75
CA VAL A 86 9.70 -30.11 -7.30
C VAL A 86 10.96 -30.73 -6.69
N GLU A 87 11.75 -29.90 -5.99
CA GLU A 87 12.93 -30.35 -5.24
C GLU A 87 12.59 -30.75 -3.80
N TYR A 88 11.63 -30.06 -3.18
CA TYR A 88 11.16 -30.29 -1.81
C TYR A 88 9.62 -30.30 -1.79
N PRO A 89 8.97 -31.18 -0.99
CA PRO A 89 9.53 -32.22 -0.12
C PRO A 89 10.09 -33.43 -0.89
N ALA A 90 10.99 -34.19 -0.26
CA ALA A 90 11.56 -35.41 -0.82
C ALA A 90 10.53 -36.55 -0.89
N ILE A 91 10.74 -37.50 -1.81
CA ILE A 91 9.96 -38.76 -1.83
C ILE A 91 10.22 -39.51 -0.53
N GLY A 92 9.15 -40.01 0.08
CA GLY A 92 9.17 -40.66 1.40
C GLY A 92 8.93 -39.71 2.57
N ALA A 93 9.00 -38.38 2.37
CA ALA A 93 8.75 -37.41 3.42
C ALA A 93 7.30 -37.47 3.91
N THR A 94 7.12 -37.36 5.23
CA THR A 94 5.79 -37.26 5.85
C THR A 94 5.29 -35.83 5.79
N VAL A 95 4.10 -35.64 5.22
CA VAL A 95 3.49 -34.33 5.00
C VAL A 95 2.01 -34.34 5.34
N GLY A 96 1.49 -33.17 5.73
CA GLY A 96 0.08 -32.90 5.94
C GLY A 96 -0.54 -32.06 4.83
N ILE A 97 -1.82 -32.30 4.56
CA ILE A 97 -2.68 -31.55 3.63
C ILE A 97 -3.76 -30.86 4.48
N LYS A 98 -3.91 -29.55 4.28
CA LYS A 98 -4.78 -28.69 5.10
C LYS A 98 -5.98 -28.18 4.29
N TRP A 99 -6.85 -27.44 4.97
CA TRP A 99 -7.95 -26.66 4.37
C TRP A 99 -7.52 -25.87 3.12
N SER A 100 -6.48 -25.04 3.23
CA SER A 100 -5.96 -24.28 2.08
C SER A 100 -5.12 -25.20 1.21
N ALA A 101 -5.67 -25.60 0.06
CA ALA A 101 -4.99 -26.45 -0.92
C ALA A 101 -3.98 -25.64 -1.76
N SER A 102 -4.31 -24.38 -2.06
CA SER A 102 -3.42 -23.47 -2.77
C SER A 102 -3.79 -22.00 -2.51
N ALA A 103 -2.86 -21.11 -2.83
CA ALA A 103 -3.12 -19.69 -3.01
C ALA A 103 -2.22 -19.12 -4.11
N CYS A 104 -2.54 -17.94 -4.65
CA CYS A 104 -1.73 -17.34 -5.73
C CYS A 104 -0.37 -16.81 -5.27
N LEU A 105 -0.13 -16.73 -3.96
CA LEU A 105 1.12 -16.25 -3.35
C LEU A 105 1.58 -14.84 -3.77
N SER A 106 0.71 -14.08 -4.45
CA SER A 106 1.05 -12.81 -5.09
C SER A 106 0.03 -11.70 -4.85
N CYS A 107 -1.19 -12.03 -4.42
CA CYS A 107 -2.16 -11.02 -3.98
C CYS A 107 -1.80 -10.46 -2.60
N ASP A 108 -2.31 -9.26 -2.30
CA ASP A 108 -2.09 -8.56 -1.01
C ASP A 108 -2.30 -9.50 0.19
N ASN A 109 -3.39 -10.28 0.20
CA ASN A 109 -3.69 -11.22 1.30
C ASN A 109 -2.59 -12.27 1.46
N CYS A 110 -2.11 -12.88 0.37
CA CYS A 110 -1.03 -13.87 0.45
C CYS A 110 0.29 -13.24 0.91
N LEU A 111 0.63 -12.05 0.41
CA LEU A 111 1.87 -11.37 0.74
C LEU A 111 1.90 -10.88 2.21
N GLU A 112 0.74 -10.67 2.83
CA GLU A 112 0.60 -10.37 4.27
C GLU A 112 0.50 -11.64 5.14
N GLY A 113 0.65 -12.84 4.56
CA GLY A 113 0.51 -14.11 5.28
C GLY A 113 -0.94 -14.56 5.52
N GLY A 114 -1.92 -13.92 4.88
CA GLY A 114 -3.33 -14.29 4.83
C GLY A 114 -3.67 -15.21 3.66
N GLU A 115 -2.87 -16.25 3.43
CA GLU A 115 -3.05 -17.19 2.31
C GLU A 115 -4.45 -17.84 2.29
N THR A 116 -5.03 -18.06 3.48
CA THR A 116 -6.37 -18.64 3.67
C THR A 116 -7.52 -17.73 3.22
N THR A 117 -7.24 -16.45 2.90
CA THR A 117 -8.21 -15.49 2.36
C THR A 117 -7.87 -15.07 0.93
N CYS A 118 -7.00 -15.83 0.25
CA CYS A 118 -6.71 -15.62 -1.16
C CYS A 118 -7.97 -15.78 -2.02
N GLN A 119 -8.28 -14.76 -2.84
CA GLN A 119 -9.46 -14.77 -3.72
C GLN A 119 -9.39 -15.81 -4.84
N THR A 120 -8.18 -16.28 -5.18
CA THR A 120 -7.95 -17.30 -6.21
C THR A 120 -7.37 -18.58 -5.60
N GLY A 121 -7.40 -18.72 -4.27
CA GLY A 121 -6.97 -19.93 -3.59
C GLY A 121 -8.01 -21.04 -3.73
N THR A 122 -7.56 -22.28 -3.59
CA THR A 122 -8.44 -23.46 -3.61
C THR A 122 -8.48 -24.13 -2.25
N ILE A 123 -9.53 -24.92 -2.02
CA ILE A 123 -9.85 -25.56 -0.74
C ILE A 123 -9.89 -27.08 -0.95
N SER A 124 -9.13 -27.81 -0.15
CA SER A 124 -9.16 -29.28 -0.09
C SER A 124 -10.56 -29.73 0.35
N GLY A 125 -11.17 -30.66 -0.36
CA GLY A 125 -12.49 -31.20 0.02
C GLY A 125 -13.69 -30.39 -0.48
N PHE A 126 -13.46 -29.27 -1.20
CA PHE A 126 -14.53 -28.43 -1.73
C PHE A 126 -14.31 -27.95 -3.17
N LEU A 127 -13.23 -27.18 -3.44
CA LEU A 127 -12.91 -26.71 -4.81
C LEU A 127 -11.91 -27.61 -5.53
N THR A 128 -11.31 -28.55 -4.79
CA THR A 128 -10.38 -29.56 -5.26
C THR A 128 -10.64 -30.86 -4.50
N PRO A 129 -10.36 -32.05 -5.07
CA PRO A 129 -10.47 -33.32 -4.33
C PRO A 129 -9.75 -33.26 -2.98
N GLY A 130 -10.42 -33.72 -1.93
CA GLY A 130 -9.93 -33.65 -0.56
C GLY A 130 -9.07 -34.82 -0.11
N THR A 131 -9.08 -35.10 1.19
CA THR A 131 -8.23 -36.11 1.84
C THR A 131 -8.96 -37.40 2.22
N PHE A 132 -10.26 -37.55 1.91
CA PHE A 132 -10.96 -38.81 2.04
C PHE A 132 -10.68 -39.75 0.85
N GLN A 133 -9.41 -40.04 0.61
CA GLN A 133 -8.94 -40.92 -0.45
C GLN A 133 -7.58 -41.52 -0.11
N GLN A 134 -7.13 -42.53 -0.87
CA GLN A 134 -5.84 -43.18 -0.63
C GLN A 134 -4.65 -42.38 -1.17
N TYR A 135 -4.83 -41.71 -2.30
CA TYR A 135 -3.81 -40.89 -2.96
C TYR A 135 -4.37 -39.51 -3.29
N CYS A 136 -3.69 -38.45 -2.85
CA CYS A 136 -4.14 -37.07 -3.03
C CYS A 136 -3.04 -36.25 -3.72
N LEU A 137 -3.40 -35.54 -4.79
CA LEU A 137 -2.54 -34.55 -5.42
C LEU A 137 -2.57 -33.24 -4.64
N SER A 138 -1.40 -32.66 -4.41
CA SER A 138 -1.29 -31.35 -3.74
C SER A 138 -0.12 -30.53 -4.29
N PRO A 139 -0.23 -29.20 -4.38
CA PRO A 139 0.91 -28.35 -4.68
C PRO A 139 2.04 -28.55 -3.65
N ALA A 140 3.26 -28.77 -4.13
CA ALA A 140 4.42 -29.08 -3.28
C ALA A 140 4.72 -27.99 -2.24
N ASN A 141 4.36 -26.75 -2.55
CA ASN A 141 4.54 -25.59 -1.69
C ASN A 141 3.43 -25.42 -0.64
N TYR A 142 2.38 -26.24 -0.64
CA TYR A 142 1.24 -26.19 0.29
C TYR A 142 1.12 -27.40 1.22
N VAL A 143 1.78 -28.51 0.88
CA VAL A 143 1.96 -29.61 1.84
C VAL A 143 2.82 -29.15 3.02
N THR A 144 2.44 -29.56 4.22
CA THR A 144 3.10 -29.15 5.47
C THR A 144 3.97 -30.28 5.97
N PRO A 145 5.30 -30.13 6.08
CA PRO A 145 6.15 -31.17 6.66
C PRO A 145 5.69 -31.50 8.09
N ILE A 146 5.50 -32.78 8.39
CA ILE A 146 5.19 -33.24 9.76
C ILE A 146 6.52 -33.52 10.47
N PRO A 147 6.85 -32.81 11.57
CA PRO A 147 8.03 -33.10 12.36
C PRO A 147 8.05 -34.53 12.92
N GLU A 148 9.25 -35.07 13.12
CA GLU A 148 9.40 -36.33 13.86
C GLU A 148 8.89 -36.19 15.31
N GLY A 149 8.45 -37.31 15.89
CA GLY A 149 7.99 -37.35 17.29
C GLY A 149 6.51 -37.03 17.50
N ILE A 150 5.77 -36.64 16.45
CA ILE A 150 4.31 -36.55 16.48
C ILE A 150 3.72 -37.87 15.99
N ASP A 151 2.77 -38.42 16.73
CA ASP A 151 1.92 -39.51 16.23
C ASP A 151 1.13 -39.03 14.99
N LEU A 152 1.19 -39.80 13.90
CA LEU A 152 0.67 -39.37 12.61
C LEU A 152 -0.86 -39.27 12.60
N ALA A 153 -1.55 -40.12 13.36
CA ALA A 153 -3.00 -40.00 13.53
C ALA A 153 -3.35 -38.73 14.33
N ALA A 154 -2.61 -38.43 15.40
CA ALA A 154 -2.75 -37.20 16.17
C ALA A 154 -2.43 -35.92 15.37
N ALA A 155 -1.60 -36.00 14.33
CA ALA A 155 -1.23 -34.86 13.49
C ALA A 155 -2.35 -34.42 12.53
N ALA A 156 -3.26 -35.33 12.15
CA ALA A 156 -4.32 -35.02 11.19
C ALA A 156 -5.23 -33.87 11.64
N PRO A 157 -5.78 -33.86 12.88
CA PRO A 157 -6.61 -32.75 13.31
C PRO A 157 -5.86 -31.44 13.59
N LEU A 158 -4.53 -31.49 13.65
CA LEU A 158 -3.71 -30.27 13.70
C LEU A 158 -3.66 -29.54 12.35
N MET A 159 -3.99 -30.22 11.25
CA MET A 159 -4.04 -29.62 9.90
C MET A 159 -5.25 -28.70 9.70
N CYS A 160 -6.24 -28.74 10.60
CA CYS A 160 -7.36 -27.80 10.64
C CYS A 160 -7.50 -27.16 12.01
N GLY A 161 -8.06 -27.87 13.00
CA GLY A 161 -8.36 -27.33 14.33
C GLY A 161 -7.13 -26.74 15.01
N GLY A 162 -6.00 -27.46 15.00
CA GLY A 162 -4.76 -27.04 15.65
C GLY A 162 -4.18 -25.74 15.09
N VAL A 163 -3.95 -25.70 13.77
CA VAL A 163 -3.43 -24.49 13.11
C VAL A 163 -4.38 -23.29 13.26
N SER A 164 -5.70 -23.52 13.26
CA SER A 164 -6.71 -22.45 13.40
C SER A 164 -6.65 -21.78 14.77
N VAL A 165 -6.60 -22.57 15.86
CA VAL A 165 -6.53 -22.01 17.22
C VAL A 165 -5.17 -21.40 17.52
N TYR A 166 -4.08 -22.01 17.02
CA TYR A 166 -2.74 -21.43 17.14
C TYR A 166 -2.65 -20.05 16.47
N THR A 167 -3.16 -19.94 15.24
CA THR A 167 -3.20 -18.68 14.48
C THR A 167 -4.03 -17.62 15.20
N ALA A 168 -5.17 -18.00 15.79
CA ALA A 168 -6.01 -17.08 16.55
C ALA A 168 -5.28 -16.53 17.78
N LEU A 169 -4.64 -17.40 18.57
CA LEU A 169 -3.87 -17.00 19.76
C LEU A 169 -2.69 -16.09 19.39
N LYS A 170 -1.96 -16.43 18.32
CA LYS A 170 -0.85 -15.62 17.77
C LYS A 170 -1.33 -14.24 17.32
N ARG A 171 -2.44 -14.16 16.57
CA ARG A 171 -3.03 -12.89 16.11
C ARG A 171 -3.60 -12.04 17.26
N ALA A 172 -4.14 -12.69 18.30
CA ALA A 172 -4.58 -12.03 19.52
C ALA A 172 -3.41 -11.49 20.36
N ARG A 173 -2.15 -11.83 20.01
CA ARG A 173 -0.92 -11.39 20.69
C ARG A 173 -0.93 -11.73 22.18
N VAL A 174 -1.41 -12.92 22.51
CA VAL A 174 -1.43 -13.44 23.88
C VAL A 174 -0.04 -13.31 24.49
N GLN A 175 0.04 -12.69 25.67
CA GLN A 175 1.26 -12.57 26.45
C GLN A 175 1.19 -13.49 27.67
N HIS A 176 2.35 -13.86 28.19
CA HIS A 176 2.48 -14.63 29.42
C HIS A 176 1.65 -14.03 30.57
N GLY A 177 0.95 -14.89 31.32
CA GLY A 177 0.13 -14.52 32.46
C GLY A 177 -1.23 -13.88 32.14
N GLN A 178 -1.52 -13.54 30.88
CA GLN A 178 -2.83 -13.01 30.50
C GLN A 178 -3.91 -14.08 30.59
N TRP A 179 -5.13 -13.68 30.95
CA TRP A 179 -6.30 -14.54 30.91
C TRP A 179 -6.87 -14.65 29.50
N VAL A 180 -6.99 -15.90 29.03
CA VAL A 180 -7.68 -16.32 27.82
C VAL A 180 -8.92 -17.11 28.22
N VAL A 181 -10.10 -16.61 27.87
CA VAL A 181 -11.36 -17.34 28.00
C VAL A 181 -11.63 -18.10 26.72
N ILE A 182 -11.95 -19.39 26.83
CA ILE A 182 -12.26 -20.25 25.68
C ILE A 182 -13.72 -20.68 25.81
N SER A 183 -14.58 -20.23 24.91
CA SER A 183 -15.98 -20.64 24.83
C SER A 183 -16.13 -21.84 23.90
N GLY A 184 -16.72 -22.93 24.41
CA GLY A 184 -16.70 -24.25 23.75
C GLY A 184 -15.38 -24.99 24.01
N ALA A 185 -14.86 -24.88 25.24
CA ALA A 185 -13.53 -25.35 25.63
C ALA A 185 -13.33 -26.87 25.57
N GLY A 186 -14.38 -27.67 25.74
CA GLY A 186 -14.29 -29.13 25.69
C GLY A 186 -14.57 -29.74 24.31
N GLY A 187 -14.82 -28.91 23.28
CA GLY A 187 -15.03 -29.35 21.91
C GLY A 187 -13.74 -29.63 21.12
N GLY A 188 -13.87 -29.95 19.83
CA GLY A 188 -12.75 -30.24 18.93
C GLY A 188 -11.71 -29.12 18.84
N LEU A 189 -12.13 -27.87 18.61
CA LEU A 189 -11.20 -26.72 18.63
C LEU A 189 -10.78 -26.35 20.06
N GLY A 190 -11.73 -26.38 21.00
CA GLY A 190 -11.54 -25.90 22.36
C GLY A 190 -10.42 -26.61 23.11
N HIS A 191 -10.35 -27.94 23.03
CA HIS A 191 -9.35 -28.72 23.77
C HIS A 191 -7.93 -28.47 23.26
N LEU A 192 -7.78 -28.16 21.97
CA LEU A 192 -6.52 -27.71 21.39
C LEU A 192 -6.21 -26.26 21.82
N ALA A 193 -7.21 -25.38 21.82
CA ALA A 193 -7.05 -24.00 22.23
C ALA A 193 -6.57 -23.86 23.68
N ILE A 194 -7.05 -24.71 24.61
CA ILE A 194 -6.56 -24.78 25.99
C ILE A 194 -5.04 -25.01 25.97
N GLN A 195 -4.61 -26.10 25.32
CA GLN A 195 -3.22 -26.53 25.33
C GLN A 195 -2.29 -25.53 24.64
N TYR A 196 -2.69 -24.94 23.50
CA TYR A 196 -1.89 -23.89 22.84
C TYR A 196 -1.80 -22.62 23.69
N ALA A 197 -2.89 -22.19 24.35
CA ALA A 197 -2.85 -21.03 25.22
C ALA A 197 -1.92 -21.27 26.42
N LYS A 198 -1.93 -22.48 27.00
CA LYS A 198 -0.99 -22.89 28.06
C LYS A 198 0.45 -22.95 27.56
N ALA A 199 0.69 -23.47 26.36
CA ALA A 199 2.02 -23.49 25.73
C ALA A 199 2.59 -22.08 25.49
N LEU A 200 1.72 -21.09 25.24
CA LEU A 200 2.08 -19.67 25.13
C LEU A 200 2.20 -18.96 26.49
N GLY A 201 2.03 -19.69 27.60
CA GLY A 201 2.18 -19.17 28.97
C GLY A 201 0.98 -18.38 29.48
N ALA A 202 -0.20 -18.51 28.86
CA ALA A 202 -1.42 -17.86 29.31
C ALA A 202 -2.05 -18.59 30.50
N ARG A 203 -2.95 -17.88 31.20
CA ARG A 203 -3.95 -18.48 32.10
C ARG A 203 -5.22 -18.73 31.32
N VAL A 204 -5.82 -19.90 31.47
CA VAL A 204 -6.96 -20.36 30.68
C VAL A 204 -8.18 -20.54 31.55
N LEU A 205 -9.28 -19.90 31.17
CA LEU A 205 -10.61 -20.17 31.71
C LEU A 205 -11.42 -20.90 30.63
N ALA A 206 -11.79 -22.14 30.91
CA ALA A 206 -12.63 -22.97 30.06
C ALA A 206 -14.12 -22.70 30.36
N LEU A 207 -14.89 -22.35 29.33
CA LEU A 207 -16.33 -22.11 29.42
C LEU A 207 -17.06 -23.15 28.55
N ASP A 208 -17.74 -24.10 29.17
CA ASP A 208 -18.50 -25.16 28.50
C ASP A 208 -19.60 -25.73 29.43
N ALA A 209 -20.29 -26.78 28.99
CA ALA A 209 -21.25 -27.52 29.81
C ALA A 209 -20.54 -28.38 30.87
N GLY A 210 -21.21 -28.60 32.00
CA GLY A 210 -20.59 -29.15 33.22
C GLY A 210 -19.93 -30.51 33.08
N GLU A 211 -20.45 -31.38 32.22
CA GLU A 211 -19.89 -32.71 31.96
C GLU A 211 -18.49 -32.68 31.34
N LYS A 212 -18.06 -31.53 30.79
CA LYS A 212 -16.72 -31.33 30.20
C LYS A 212 -15.72 -30.71 31.17
N GLU A 213 -16.11 -30.44 32.41
CA GLU A 213 -15.26 -29.78 33.42
C GLU A 213 -13.97 -30.57 33.68
N GLU A 214 -14.10 -31.85 34.02
CA GLU A 214 -12.96 -32.72 34.33
C GLU A 214 -12.00 -32.83 33.14
N PHE A 215 -12.55 -32.96 31.93
CA PHE A 215 -11.77 -33.01 30.69
C PHE A 215 -10.97 -31.72 30.47
N CYS A 216 -11.60 -30.54 30.59
CA CYS A 216 -10.93 -29.26 30.39
C CYS A 216 -9.83 -29.01 31.45
N LEU A 217 -10.10 -29.33 32.71
CA LEU A 217 -9.12 -29.21 33.80
C LEU A 217 -7.95 -30.19 33.62
N GLY A 218 -8.22 -31.41 33.15
CA GLY A 218 -7.20 -32.39 32.79
C GLY A 218 -6.25 -31.91 31.67
N LEU A 219 -6.71 -30.99 30.83
CA LEU A 219 -5.92 -30.31 29.80
C LEU A 219 -5.19 -29.06 30.29
N GLN A 220 -5.13 -28.86 31.62
CA GLN A 220 -4.45 -27.75 32.29
C GLN A 220 -5.16 -26.40 32.17
N ALA A 221 -6.48 -26.37 31.96
CA ALA A 221 -7.25 -25.15 32.19
C ALA A 221 -7.12 -24.72 33.67
N ASP A 222 -6.88 -23.43 33.92
CA ASP A 222 -6.68 -22.90 35.29
C ASP A 222 -8.01 -22.71 36.03
N ALA A 223 -9.11 -22.60 35.30
CA ALA A 223 -10.45 -22.49 35.83
C ALA A 223 -11.48 -23.01 34.83
N PHE A 224 -12.64 -23.41 35.33
CA PHE A 224 -13.79 -23.83 34.53
C PHE A 224 -15.05 -23.06 34.95
N VAL A 225 -15.87 -22.68 33.99
CA VAL A 225 -17.20 -22.10 34.22
C VAL A 225 -18.22 -22.96 33.49
N ASN A 226 -19.12 -23.59 34.26
CA ASN A 226 -20.26 -24.30 33.71
C ASN A 226 -21.38 -23.31 33.36
N PHE A 227 -21.52 -22.98 32.07
CA PHE A 227 -22.52 -22.01 31.64
C PHE A 227 -23.97 -22.46 31.90
N THR A 228 -24.23 -23.78 32.03
CA THR A 228 -25.60 -24.30 32.23
C THR A 228 -26.15 -24.03 33.64
N ARG A 229 -25.32 -23.60 34.58
CA ARG A 229 -25.73 -23.23 35.95
C ARG A 229 -26.29 -21.81 36.06
N TYR A 230 -26.17 -21.01 35.01
CA TYR A 230 -26.55 -19.60 35.02
C TYR A 230 -27.78 -19.37 34.15
N LYS A 231 -28.69 -18.52 34.62
CA LYS A 231 -29.91 -18.15 33.89
C LYS A 231 -29.71 -16.92 32.99
N ASP A 232 -28.85 -15.99 33.40
CA ASP A 232 -28.55 -14.75 32.69
C ASP A 232 -27.05 -14.70 32.33
N ASP A 233 -26.74 -14.20 31.13
CA ASP A 233 -25.37 -14.03 30.63
C ASP A 233 -24.56 -13.05 31.50
N LYS A 234 -25.23 -12.13 32.21
CA LYS A 234 -24.58 -11.22 33.18
C LYS A 234 -23.98 -11.96 34.37
N ASP A 235 -24.60 -13.06 34.81
CA ASP A 235 -24.10 -13.84 35.93
C ASP A 235 -22.85 -14.63 35.50
N ILE A 236 -22.85 -15.16 34.28
CA ILE A 236 -21.68 -15.78 33.65
C ILE A 236 -20.55 -14.77 33.55
N ALA A 237 -20.83 -13.56 33.05
CA ALA A 237 -19.85 -12.50 32.92
C ALA A 237 -19.26 -12.07 34.27
N SER A 238 -20.09 -12.02 35.32
CA SER A 238 -19.68 -11.71 36.68
C SER A 238 -18.76 -12.80 37.25
N GLU A 239 -19.07 -14.08 36.98
CA GLU A 239 -18.21 -15.20 37.40
C GLU A 239 -16.87 -15.20 36.67
N VAL A 240 -16.87 -14.99 35.35
CA VAL A 240 -15.64 -14.83 34.57
C VAL A 240 -14.80 -13.68 35.13
N GLN A 241 -15.44 -12.56 35.49
CA GLN A 241 -14.75 -11.42 36.08
C GLN A 241 -14.17 -11.74 37.47
N ARG A 242 -14.91 -12.47 38.30
CA ARG A 242 -14.47 -12.92 39.62
C ARG A 242 -13.22 -13.80 39.53
N ILE A 243 -13.24 -14.80 38.65
CA ILE A 243 -12.13 -15.76 38.47
C ILE A 243 -10.90 -15.07 37.89
N THR A 244 -11.09 -14.24 36.87
CA THR A 244 -9.97 -13.58 36.20
C THR A 244 -9.38 -12.42 37.01
N GLY A 245 -10.01 -12.05 38.13
CA GLY A 245 -9.66 -10.90 38.99
C GLY A 245 -9.85 -9.54 38.33
N SER A 246 -10.26 -9.54 37.06
CA SER A 246 -10.51 -8.39 36.20
C SER A 246 -11.42 -8.87 35.06
N ARG A 247 -11.22 -8.44 33.82
CA ARG A 247 -11.89 -9.07 32.67
C ARG A 247 -10.83 -9.64 31.74
N ALA A 248 -11.20 -10.64 30.94
CA ALA A 248 -10.25 -11.38 30.11
C ALA A 248 -9.56 -10.47 29.07
N LYS A 249 -8.30 -10.77 28.78
CA LYS A 249 -7.56 -10.06 27.73
C LYS A 249 -7.92 -10.57 26.35
N VAL A 250 -8.20 -11.87 26.26
CA VAL A 250 -8.59 -12.53 25.02
C VAL A 250 -9.76 -13.46 25.30
N VAL A 251 -10.75 -13.47 24.40
CA VAL A 251 -11.83 -14.46 24.38
C VAL A 251 -11.78 -15.15 23.02
N LEU A 252 -11.63 -16.47 23.00
CA LEU A 252 -11.72 -17.32 21.81
C LEU A 252 -13.08 -18.01 21.81
N VAL A 253 -13.85 -17.83 20.74
CA VAL A 253 -15.12 -18.55 20.55
C VAL A 253 -14.88 -19.70 19.59
N CYS A 254 -14.84 -20.92 20.14
CA CYS A 254 -14.67 -22.18 19.42
C CYS A 254 -16.01 -22.88 19.11
N SER A 255 -17.11 -22.37 19.64
CA SER A 255 -18.47 -22.83 19.35
C SER A 255 -19.05 -22.15 18.10
N SER A 256 -19.85 -22.87 17.32
CA SER A 256 -20.66 -22.33 16.22
C SER A 256 -21.95 -21.63 16.70
N ASN A 257 -22.25 -21.63 18.00
CA ASN A 257 -23.47 -21.03 18.52
C ASN A 257 -23.39 -19.49 18.52
N ASN A 258 -24.35 -18.83 17.86
CA ASN A 258 -24.43 -17.36 17.80
C ASN A 258 -24.47 -16.69 19.18
N ARG A 259 -25.12 -17.31 20.19
CA ARG A 259 -25.16 -16.78 21.57
C ARG A 259 -23.76 -16.74 22.20
N ALA A 260 -22.86 -17.65 21.81
CA ALA A 260 -21.50 -17.67 22.33
C ALA A 260 -20.69 -16.43 21.92
N TYR A 261 -20.95 -15.89 20.72
CA TYR A 261 -20.39 -14.62 20.27
C TYR A 261 -20.97 -13.42 21.02
N ASP A 262 -22.29 -13.46 21.27
CA ASP A 262 -23.01 -12.38 21.95
C ASP A 262 -22.48 -12.14 23.36
N GLN A 263 -22.32 -13.21 24.14
CA GLN A 263 -21.80 -13.15 25.51
C GLN A 263 -20.32 -12.73 25.58
N ALA A 264 -19.52 -13.05 24.56
CA ALA A 264 -18.06 -12.91 24.60
C ALA A 264 -17.58 -11.47 24.86
N ILE A 265 -18.33 -10.46 24.40
CA ILE A 265 -17.99 -9.04 24.60
C ILE A 265 -18.04 -8.64 26.09
N SER A 266 -18.95 -9.25 26.86
CA SER A 266 -19.10 -8.97 28.29
C SER A 266 -17.91 -9.48 29.11
N PHE A 267 -17.23 -10.51 28.61
CA PHE A 267 -16.06 -11.13 29.24
C PHE A 267 -14.77 -10.31 29.06
N LEU A 268 -14.75 -9.37 28.11
CA LEU A 268 -13.55 -8.62 27.74
C LEU A 268 -13.28 -7.38 28.60
N GLY A 269 -12.00 -7.23 28.99
CA GLY A 269 -11.46 -6.08 29.70
C GLY A 269 -10.96 -4.97 28.77
N PHE A 270 -10.32 -3.97 29.36
CA PHE A 270 -9.70 -2.88 28.60
C PHE A 270 -8.67 -3.41 27.59
N ARG A 271 -8.78 -2.96 26.34
CA ARG A 271 -8.04 -3.45 25.16
C ARG A 271 -8.17 -4.95 24.97
N GLY A 272 -9.30 -5.53 25.36
CA GLY A 272 -9.59 -6.94 25.19
C GLY A 272 -9.81 -7.30 23.71
N THR A 273 -9.49 -8.53 23.34
CA THR A 273 -9.63 -9.04 21.97
C THR A 273 -10.57 -10.24 21.90
N LEU A 274 -11.62 -10.15 21.08
CA LEU A 274 -12.46 -11.28 20.69
C LEU A 274 -11.88 -11.90 19.41
N ALA A 275 -11.58 -13.19 19.45
CA ALA A 275 -11.19 -14.00 18.30
C ALA A 275 -12.34 -14.94 17.88
N CYS A 276 -12.83 -14.76 16.67
CA CYS A 276 -13.92 -15.55 16.10
C CYS A 276 -13.38 -16.74 15.30
N LEU A 277 -13.73 -17.97 15.71
CA LEU A 277 -13.32 -19.21 15.04
C LEU A 277 -14.50 -20.09 14.63
N GLY A 278 -15.35 -20.49 15.57
CA GLY A 278 -16.46 -21.41 15.29
C GLY A 278 -17.46 -20.78 14.32
N ALA A 279 -17.57 -21.30 13.11
CA ALA A 279 -18.45 -20.73 12.08
C ALA A 279 -19.91 -21.05 12.39
N PRO A 280 -20.79 -20.05 12.61
CA PRO A 280 -22.22 -20.30 12.76
C PRO A 280 -22.85 -20.78 11.45
N GLU A 281 -23.83 -21.66 11.56
CA GLU A 281 -24.61 -22.16 10.42
C GLU A 281 -25.91 -21.36 10.23
N GLY A 282 -26.43 -21.40 9.00
CA GLY A 282 -27.68 -20.72 8.62
C GLY A 282 -27.57 -19.20 8.56
N ALA A 283 -28.71 -18.54 8.78
CA ALA A 283 -28.84 -17.10 8.59
C ALA A 283 -27.86 -16.31 9.47
N SER A 284 -27.23 -15.30 8.87
CA SER A 284 -26.29 -14.42 9.57
C SER A 284 -26.96 -13.68 10.74
N VAL A 285 -26.46 -13.88 11.96
CA VAL A 285 -26.93 -13.20 13.17
C VAL A 285 -25.90 -12.15 13.60
N PRO A 286 -26.30 -10.90 13.89
CA PRO A 286 -25.40 -9.90 14.45
C PRO A 286 -24.87 -10.31 15.82
N ILE A 287 -23.63 -9.93 16.15
CA ILE A 287 -23.09 -10.02 17.52
C ILE A 287 -23.71 -8.87 18.35
N GLY A 288 -24.89 -9.11 18.93
CA GLY A 288 -25.68 -8.10 19.64
C GLY A 288 -24.95 -7.43 20.82
N GLY A 289 -24.05 -8.15 21.48
CA GLY A 289 -23.22 -7.70 22.59
C GLY A 289 -22.14 -6.71 22.16
N ALA A 290 -21.82 -6.59 20.87
CA ALA A 290 -20.82 -5.68 20.33
C ALA A 290 -21.34 -4.24 20.19
N LYS A 291 -21.86 -3.68 21.29
CA LYS A 291 -22.35 -2.30 21.33
C LYS A 291 -21.19 -1.33 21.11
N VAL A 292 -21.36 -0.40 20.17
CA VAL A 292 -20.30 0.56 19.77
C VAL A 292 -19.71 1.31 20.97
N ASN A 293 -20.53 1.70 21.94
CA ASN A 293 -20.07 2.40 23.15
C ASN A 293 -19.18 1.50 24.04
N ASP A 294 -19.47 0.20 24.13
CA ASP A 294 -18.63 -0.75 24.87
C ASP A 294 -17.30 -1.00 24.14
N LEU A 295 -17.33 -1.05 22.80
CA LEU A 295 -16.13 -1.17 21.97
C LEU A 295 -15.23 0.06 22.13
N ILE A 296 -15.78 1.27 22.06
CA ILE A 296 -15.04 2.53 22.22
C ILE A 296 -14.54 2.67 23.66
N GLY A 297 -15.43 2.49 24.64
CA GLY A 297 -15.13 2.73 26.05
C GLY A 297 -14.06 1.79 26.62
N LYS A 298 -13.94 0.57 26.07
CA LYS A 298 -12.92 -0.40 26.49
C LYS A 298 -11.80 -0.58 25.45
N GLU A 299 -11.82 0.15 24.32
CA GLU A 299 -10.88 -0.04 23.19
C GLU A 299 -10.79 -1.51 22.71
N LEU A 300 -11.94 -2.19 22.58
CA LEU A 300 -11.97 -3.60 22.21
C LEU A 300 -11.58 -3.82 20.75
N THR A 301 -11.01 -5.00 20.48
CA THR A 301 -10.75 -5.50 19.13
C THR A 301 -11.59 -6.76 18.89
N ILE A 302 -12.25 -6.86 17.74
CA ILE A 302 -12.90 -8.08 17.26
C ILE A 302 -12.22 -8.45 15.95
N PHE A 303 -11.75 -9.70 15.82
CA PHE A 303 -11.20 -10.21 14.57
C PHE A 303 -11.59 -11.66 14.34
N ALA A 304 -11.52 -12.11 13.09
CA ALA A 304 -11.76 -13.50 12.70
C ALA A 304 -10.56 -14.09 11.94
N ASN A 305 -10.41 -15.41 12.00
CA ASN A 305 -9.51 -16.18 11.14
C ASN A 305 -10.16 -17.53 10.79
N LYS A 306 -9.94 -18.00 9.56
CA LYS A 306 -10.43 -19.30 9.11
C LYS A 306 -9.49 -20.43 9.56
N SER A 307 -8.27 -20.39 9.04
CA SER A 307 -7.16 -21.29 9.36
C SER A 307 -5.85 -20.48 9.37
N GLY A 308 -4.69 -21.13 9.40
CA GLY A 308 -3.37 -20.48 9.37
C GLY A 308 -2.65 -20.65 8.03
N ASN A 309 -1.60 -19.84 7.82
CA ASN A 309 -0.73 -19.98 6.66
C ASN A 309 0.26 -21.14 6.82
N ARG A 310 1.18 -21.27 5.87
CA ARG A 310 2.23 -22.32 5.89
C ARG A 310 3.16 -22.23 7.09
N LEU A 311 3.50 -21.02 7.53
CA LEU A 311 4.34 -20.81 8.71
C LEU A 311 3.57 -21.16 10.00
N ASP A 312 2.33 -20.71 10.13
CA ASP A 312 1.52 -20.98 11.33
C ASP A 312 1.29 -22.49 11.51
N ALA A 313 1.12 -23.25 10.43
CA ALA A 313 1.00 -24.71 10.48
C ALA A 313 2.29 -25.39 10.95
N LYS A 314 3.46 -24.91 10.48
CA LYS A 314 4.77 -25.41 10.91
C LYS A 314 4.99 -25.19 12.40
N GLU A 315 4.77 -23.96 12.87
CA GLU A 315 4.94 -23.59 14.29
C GLU A 315 3.96 -24.35 15.18
N SER A 316 2.70 -24.51 14.75
CA SER A 316 1.69 -25.30 15.44
C SER A 316 2.14 -26.76 15.62
N LEU A 317 2.67 -27.39 14.58
CA LEU A 317 3.21 -28.75 14.65
C LEU A 317 4.46 -28.85 15.52
N GLU A 318 5.35 -27.87 15.49
CA GLU A 318 6.56 -27.86 16.33
C GLU A 318 6.21 -27.84 17.83
N ILE A 319 5.17 -27.11 18.22
CA ILE A 319 4.66 -27.12 19.60
C ILE A 319 4.08 -28.49 19.97
N ALA A 320 3.37 -29.15 19.05
CA ALA A 320 2.86 -30.50 19.26
C ALA A 320 3.99 -31.53 19.35
N ALA A 321 5.03 -31.44 18.50
CA ALA A 321 6.22 -32.27 18.54
C ALA A 321 7.00 -32.12 19.86
N ALA A 322 6.99 -30.92 20.46
CA ALA A 322 7.53 -30.66 21.79
C ALA A 322 6.67 -31.25 22.93
N GLY A 323 5.61 -32.01 22.62
CA GLY A 323 4.72 -32.66 23.57
C GLY A 323 3.80 -31.72 24.35
N LYS A 324 3.68 -30.45 23.91
CA LYS A 324 2.88 -29.42 24.59
C LYS A 324 1.41 -29.45 24.21
N VAL A 325 1.08 -30.05 23.07
CA VAL A 325 -0.29 -30.21 22.57
C VAL A 325 -0.49 -31.66 22.18
N LYS A 326 -1.56 -32.26 22.69
CA LYS A 326 -2.00 -33.62 22.38
C LYS A 326 -3.43 -33.59 21.87
N THR A 327 -3.62 -34.15 20.69
CA THR A 327 -4.92 -34.27 20.04
C THR A 327 -5.72 -35.42 20.67
N GLN A 328 -7.00 -35.20 20.95
CA GLN A 328 -7.93 -36.26 21.34
C GLN A 328 -8.68 -36.74 20.10
N TYR A 329 -8.53 -38.03 19.78
CA TYR A 329 -9.08 -38.61 18.56
C TYR A 329 -9.45 -40.09 18.72
N GLN A 330 -10.26 -40.59 17.78
CA GLN A 330 -10.55 -42.00 17.58
C GLN A 330 -10.24 -42.39 16.13
N ILE A 331 -9.61 -43.54 15.93
CA ILE A 331 -9.31 -44.05 14.59
C ILE A 331 -10.46 -44.93 14.12
N ARG A 332 -10.94 -44.69 12.89
CA ARG A 332 -11.98 -45.46 12.21
C ARG A 332 -11.52 -45.82 10.79
N PRO A 333 -11.94 -46.96 10.22
CA PRO A 333 -11.70 -47.25 8.80
C PRO A 333 -12.38 -46.22 7.88
N MET A 334 -11.78 -45.90 6.72
CA MET A 334 -12.36 -44.95 5.75
C MET A 334 -13.76 -45.33 5.28
N LYS A 335 -14.08 -46.64 5.21
CA LYS A 335 -15.42 -47.11 4.85
C LYS A 335 -16.52 -46.65 5.80
N ASP A 336 -16.18 -46.30 7.04
CA ASP A 336 -17.17 -45.84 8.00
C ASP A 336 -17.66 -44.41 7.69
N LEU A 337 -16.99 -43.66 6.80
CA LEU A 337 -17.46 -42.34 6.34
C LEU A 337 -18.74 -42.42 5.51
N THR A 338 -19.10 -43.60 5.01
CA THR A 338 -20.39 -43.83 4.33
C THR A 338 -21.51 -44.16 5.31
N ALA A 339 -21.20 -44.37 6.59
CA ALA A 339 -22.22 -44.46 7.63
C ALA A 339 -22.68 -43.05 7.99
N GLU A 340 -24.01 -42.82 7.95
CA GLU A 340 -24.64 -41.53 8.25
C GLU A 340 -24.21 -40.97 9.62
N GLU A 341 -23.83 -41.83 10.56
CA GLU A 341 -23.44 -41.48 11.92
C GLU A 341 -22.11 -40.71 11.99
N ILE A 342 -21.11 -40.92 11.13
CA ILE A 342 -19.79 -40.26 11.30
C ILE A 342 -19.84 -38.79 10.91
N LEU A 343 -20.50 -38.45 9.81
CA LEU A 343 -20.70 -37.05 9.43
C LEU A 343 -21.80 -36.39 10.29
N GLY A 344 -22.77 -37.16 10.80
CA GLY A 344 -23.88 -36.65 11.62
C GLY A 344 -23.57 -36.49 13.13
N SER A 345 -22.67 -37.29 13.70
CA SER A 345 -22.38 -37.31 15.15
C SER A 345 -21.70 -36.05 15.69
N GLU A 346 -21.21 -35.14 14.83
CA GLU A 346 -20.75 -33.82 15.28
C GLU A 346 -21.90 -32.91 15.75
N THR A 347 -23.16 -33.26 15.44
CA THR A 347 -24.36 -32.52 15.88
C THR A 347 -24.96 -33.03 17.19
N THR A 348 -24.67 -34.28 17.58
CA THR A 348 -25.23 -34.92 18.78
C THR A 348 -24.10 -35.53 19.60
N GLY A 349 -23.82 -34.97 20.78
CA GLY A 349 -22.71 -35.37 21.65
C GLY A 349 -22.80 -36.77 22.30
N ASP A 350 -23.32 -37.77 21.60
CA ASP A 350 -23.37 -39.16 22.03
C ASP A 350 -22.93 -40.09 20.88
N SER A 351 -21.91 -40.90 21.13
CA SER A 351 -21.70 -42.13 20.37
C SER A 351 -21.25 -43.27 21.31
N GLU A 352 -22.06 -44.33 21.37
CA GLU A 352 -21.70 -45.61 21.96
C GLU A 352 -20.87 -46.43 20.94
N ARG A 353 -19.91 -47.23 21.43
CA ARG A 353 -18.99 -48.04 20.62
C ARG A 353 -19.61 -49.37 20.17
N PRO A 354 -19.24 -49.88 18.98
CA PRO A 354 -19.07 -51.30 18.74
C PRO A 354 -17.58 -51.69 18.77
N ASP A 355 -17.28 -52.79 19.46
CA ASP A 355 -15.96 -53.46 19.50
C ASP A 355 -15.52 -53.93 18.11
N LEU A 356 -14.21 -53.93 17.80
CA LEU A 356 -13.56 -54.92 16.91
C LEU A 356 -12.03 -54.88 17.02
N ALA A 357 -11.45 -56.08 17.13
CA ALA A 357 -10.02 -56.37 17.32
C ALA A 357 -9.27 -56.67 16.00
N HIS A 358 -7.95 -56.46 16.03
CA HIS A 358 -6.85 -56.98 15.17
C HIS A 358 -7.02 -57.10 13.65
N ALA A 359 -6.10 -56.49 12.88
CA ALA A 359 -5.38 -57.14 11.76
C ALA A 359 -4.18 -56.31 11.26
N GLY A 360 -2.99 -56.89 11.26
CA GLY A 360 -1.80 -56.41 10.56
C GLY A 360 -1.51 -57.25 9.32
N GLY A 361 -1.17 -56.61 8.20
CA GLY A 361 -0.77 -57.21 6.93
C GLY A 361 -0.49 -56.14 5.86
N PRO A 362 0.32 -56.41 4.82
CA PRO A 362 0.76 -55.41 3.85
C PRO A 362 -0.38 -55.11 2.86
N GLY A 363 -1.20 -54.13 3.24
CA GLY A 363 -2.38 -53.66 2.53
C GLY A 363 -3.08 -52.59 3.36
N GLN A 364 -2.32 -51.63 3.89
CA GLN A 364 -2.86 -50.65 4.83
C GLN A 364 -3.83 -49.70 4.12
N GLU A 365 -5.12 -49.83 4.46
CA GLU A 365 -6.20 -48.89 4.15
C GLU A 365 -5.95 -47.55 4.84
N THR A 366 -6.35 -46.45 4.19
CA THR A 366 -6.35 -45.13 4.82
C THR A 366 -7.33 -45.14 5.99
N MET A 367 -6.88 -44.67 7.15
CA MET A 367 -7.71 -44.59 8.35
C MET A 367 -8.18 -43.15 8.58
N VAL A 368 -9.25 -42.97 9.33
CA VAL A 368 -9.89 -41.70 9.61
C VAL A 368 -9.75 -41.39 11.09
N ALA A 369 -9.25 -40.21 11.43
CA ALA A 369 -9.09 -39.76 12.81
C ALA A 369 -10.22 -38.78 13.17
N HIS A 370 -11.18 -39.21 13.97
CA HIS A 370 -12.31 -38.39 14.39
C HIS A 370 -11.98 -37.63 15.68
N HIS A 371 -12.28 -36.32 15.75
CA HIS A 371 -12.11 -35.54 16.98
C HIS A 371 -13.12 -35.96 18.05
N VAL A 372 -12.65 -36.29 19.26
CA VAL A 372 -13.54 -36.67 20.36
C VAL A 372 -13.59 -35.54 21.38
N GLY A 373 -14.70 -34.81 21.42
CA GLY A 373 -15.05 -33.98 22.57
C GLY A 373 -15.41 -34.88 23.76
N GLY A 374 -14.98 -34.52 24.97
CA GLY A 374 -15.19 -35.37 26.14
C GLY A 374 -16.68 -35.59 26.44
N SER A 375 -17.14 -36.84 26.35
CA SER A 375 -18.31 -37.33 27.09
C SER A 375 -17.81 -38.23 28.23
N THR A 376 -18.27 -37.95 29.44
CA THR A 376 -17.89 -38.71 30.64
C THR A 376 -18.65 -40.03 30.70
N LYS A 377 -18.06 -41.12 30.20
CA LYS A 377 -18.27 -42.45 30.76
C LYS A 377 -16.92 -43.18 30.94
N GLN A 378 -16.70 -43.51 32.22
CA GLN A 378 -15.78 -44.49 32.82
C GLN A 378 -14.31 -44.12 33.05
N SER A 379 -14.09 -43.72 34.31
CA SER A 379 -12.91 -44.01 35.10
C SER A 379 -12.78 -45.52 35.37
N THR A 380 -11.60 -46.09 35.12
CA THR A 380 -11.06 -47.19 35.94
C THR A 380 -9.54 -47.33 35.72
N ARG A 381 -8.79 -47.34 36.82
CA ARG A 381 -7.36 -47.69 36.91
C ARG A 381 -7.12 -49.12 36.40
N TYR A 382 -5.95 -49.40 35.81
CA TYR A 382 -5.03 -50.47 36.26
C TYR A 382 -3.63 -50.30 35.63
N GLU A 383 -2.61 -50.60 36.43
CA GLU A 383 -1.20 -50.75 36.08
C GLU A 383 -0.97 -51.88 35.06
N LEU A 384 0.10 -51.81 34.25
CA LEU A 384 1.04 -52.93 34.03
C LEU A 384 2.25 -52.54 33.16
N GLN A 385 3.40 -53.01 33.61
CA GLN A 385 4.74 -52.93 33.03
C GLN A 385 4.92 -53.88 31.84
N GLY A 386 5.83 -53.49 30.93
CA GLY A 386 6.72 -54.41 30.21
C GLY A 386 6.17 -55.08 28.95
N ILE A 387 6.84 -54.84 27.81
CA ILE A 387 7.55 -55.86 27.02
C ILE A 387 8.50 -55.16 26.03
N ALA A 388 9.66 -55.77 25.90
CA ALA A 388 10.88 -55.27 25.30
C ALA A 388 10.98 -55.50 23.78
N ARG A 389 11.92 -54.74 23.19
CA ARG A 389 12.92 -55.17 22.20
C ARG A 389 12.56 -56.32 21.26
N GLU A 390 12.44 -56.01 19.97
CA GLU A 390 13.11 -56.76 18.90
C GLU A 390 13.09 -55.96 17.58
N MET A 391 14.13 -56.17 16.75
CA MET A 391 14.34 -55.63 15.40
C MET A 391 15.11 -54.31 15.26
N ALA A 392 16.40 -54.36 15.62
CA ALA A 392 17.43 -53.54 15.00
C ALA A 392 18.72 -54.35 14.80
N SER A 393 19.07 -54.64 13.54
CA SER A 393 20.44 -54.97 13.08
C SER A 393 20.49 -54.88 11.53
N PRO A 394 21.62 -54.46 10.93
CA PRO A 394 21.65 -53.48 9.84
C PRO A 394 21.99 -54.06 8.47
N ILE A 395 21.72 -53.30 7.40
CA ILE A 395 22.27 -53.57 6.06
C ILE A 395 23.35 -52.53 5.73
N GLN A 396 24.46 -53.06 5.24
CA GLN A 396 25.78 -52.47 5.09
C GLN A 396 25.89 -51.37 4.02
N VAL A 397 26.81 -50.44 4.30
CA VAL A 397 27.32 -49.40 3.40
C VAL A 397 28.42 -50.00 2.52
N GLY A 398 28.26 -49.88 1.20
CA GLY A 398 29.33 -50.11 0.23
C GLY A 398 30.08 -48.81 -0.04
N SER A 399 31.34 -48.77 0.38
CA SER A 399 32.31 -47.70 0.15
C SER A 399 32.95 -47.81 -1.22
N GLU A 400 33.05 -46.71 -1.97
CA GLU A 400 34.17 -46.49 -2.87
C GLU A 400 34.39 -44.98 -3.06
N SER A 401 35.60 -44.52 -2.73
CA SER A 401 36.12 -43.18 -2.98
C SER A 401 37.17 -43.25 -4.09
N PRO A 402 37.46 -42.13 -4.76
CA PRO A 402 38.87 -41.74 -4.85
C PRO A 402 39.13 -40.33 -4.33
N LYS A 403 40.18 -40.25 -3.51
CA LYS A 403 40.84 -39.04 -3.01
C LYS A 403 41.64 -38.34 -4.11
N GLY A 404 41.77 -37.02 -3.98
CA GLY A 404 42.98 -36.29 -4.33
C GLY A 404 42.75 -34.93 -5.02
N LEU A 405 42.69 -33.83 -4.25
CA LEU A 405 43.84 -32.98 -3.93
C LEU A 405 43.36 -31.71 -3.23
N GLU A 406 43.88 -31.48 -2.03
CA GLU A 406 43.87 -30.18 -1.36
C GLU A 406 44.69 -29.16 -2.14
N LYS A 407 44.20 -27.91 -2.21
CA LYS A 407 44.95 -26.75 -1.69
C LYS A 407 44.16 -25.44 -1.72
N THR A 408 44.34 -24.71 -0.62
CA THR A 408 44.25 -23.25 -0.43
C THR A 408 42.94 -22.65 0.07
N VAL A 409 42.77 -22.74 1.40
CA VAL A 409 42.06 -21.73 2.19
C VAL A 409 42.95 -20.49 2.30
N LYS A 410 42.43 -19.34 1.89
CA LYS A 410 42.87 -18.02 2.34
C LYS A 410 41.64 -17.29 2.90
N GLU A 411 41.64 -17.11 4.21
CA GLU A 411 40.77 -16.17 4.91
C GLU A 411 41.18 -14.72 4.58
N VAL A 412 40.18 -13.86 4.31
CA VAL A 412 40.15 -12.42 4.65
C VAL A 412 38.65 -12.00 4.68
N PRO A 413 38.24 -10.94 5.41
CA PRO A 413 37.61 -11.04 6.72
C PRO A 413 36.16 -10.52 6.73
N SER A 414 35.50 -10.80 7.85
CA SER A 414 34.22 -10.22 8.29
C SER A 414 34.19 -8.69 8.20
N THR A 415 33.12 -8.16 7.62
CA THR A 415 32.62 -6.81 7.91
C THR A 415 31.14 -6.91 8.25
N ASP A 416 30.79 -6.26 9.36
CA ASP A 416 29.54 -6.36 10.11
C ASP A 416 28.23 -6.16 9.33
N PRO A 417 27.13 -6.77 9.80
CA PRO A 417 25.80 -6.62 9.25
C PRO A 417 25.15 -5.36 9.83
N GLU A 418 25.64 -4.18 9.46
CA GLU A 418 24.97 -2.93 9.86
C GLU A 418 24.35 -2.19 8.68
N SER A 419 23.08 -1.87 8.90
CA SER A 419 22.23 -0.95 8.14
C SER A 419 21.72 -1.44 6.79
N THR A 420 21.02 -2.58 6.77
CA THR A 420 19.80 -2.62 5.94
C THR A 420 18.79 -1.73 6.65
N PRO A 421 18.37 -0.57 6.11
CA PRO A 421 17.36 0.24 6.77
C PRO A 421 16.03 -0.53 6.68
N SER A 422 15.80 -1.27 7.76
CA SER A 422 14.61 -1.30 8.60
C SER A 422 13.40 -0.59 8.03
N ALA A 423 12.33 -1.39 7.95
CA ALA A 423 10.93 -1.02 8.07
C ALA A 423 10.48 0.07 7.07
N HIS A 424 9.23 0.10 6.66
CA HIS A 424 8.30 0.94 7.38
C HIS A 424 6.94 0.66 6.71
N SER A 425 6.16 -0.25 7.32
CA SER A 425 4.85 0.04 7.92
C SER A 425 3.66 -0.11 6.96
N THR A 426 2.97 -1.24 6.99
CA THR A 426 1.79 -1.48 7.86
C THR A 426 0.62 -0.55 7.56
N ALA A 427 -0.43 -1.00 6.87
CA ALA A 427 -1.74 -0.37 6.99
C ALA A 427 -2.91 -1.24 6.49
N SER A 428 -3.62 -1.85 7.43
CA SER A 428 -5.06 -2.08 7.38
C SER A 428 -5.86 -0.97 6.66
N ILE A 429 -6.97 -1.35 6.01
CA ILE A 429 -8.23 -0.59 5.75
C ILE A 429 -8.48 -0.10 4.30
N ASP A 430 -9.49 -0.68 3.61
CA ASP A 430 -10.65 0.05 3.06
C ASP A 430 -11.65 -0.92 2.36
N GLU A 431 -12.72 -1.30 3.08
CA GLU A 431 -13.87 -2.08 2.58
C GLU A 431 -14.94 -1.18 1.92
N LYS A 432 -14.61 0.09 1.70
CA LYS A 432 -15.55 1.12 1.24
C LYS A 432 -15.52 1.27 -0.28
N PRO A 433 -16.67 1.49 -0.95
CA PRO A 433 -16.70 1.67 -2.40
C PRO A 433 -15.89 2.91 -2.83
N PRO A 434 -15.32 2.93 -4.05
CA PRO A 434 -14.61 4.10 -4.55
C PRO A 434 -15.56 5.31 -4.67
N PRO A 435 -15.07 6.55 -4.51
CA PRO A 435 -15.92 7.72 -4.55
C PRO A 435 -16.58 7.88 -5.93
N PRO A 436 -17.90 8.12 -6.00
CA PRO A 436 -18.63 8.28 -7.26
C PRO A 436 -18.21 9.57 -7.97
N TRP A 437 -18.56 9.67 -9.25
CA TRP A 437 -18.12 10.77 -10.12
C TRP A 437 -18.57 12.15 -9.63
N SER A 438 -19.74 12.25 -9.00
CA SER A 438 -20.22 13.50 -8.40
C SER A 438 -19.30 14.02 -7.30
N TRP A 439 -18.83 13.14 -6.40
CA TRP A 439 -17.88 13.51 -5.35
C TRP A 439 -16.51 13.85 -5.93
N LYS A 440 -16.06 13.08 -6.93
CA LYS A 440 -14.80 13.37 -7.64
C LYS A 440 -14.83 14.75 -8.31
N LEU A 441 -15.95 15.12 -8.93
CA LEU A 441 -16.13 16.44 -9.52
C LEU A 441 -16.17 17.55 -8.46
N THR A 442 -16.88 17.36 -7.34
CA THR A 442 -16.88 18.33 -6.23
C THR A 442 -15.47 18.56 -5.67
N ALA A 443 -14.68 17.50 -5.49
CA ALA A 443 -13.29 17.62 -5.05
C ALA A 443 -12.45 18.43 -6.04
N VAL A 444 -12.61 18.17 -7.34
CA VAL A 444 -11.91 18.90 -8.40
C VAL A 444 -12.28 20.37 -8.37
N ILE A 445 -13.56 20.72 -8.26
CA ILE A 445 -14.01 22.12 -8.16
C ILE A 445 -13.40 22.80 -6.94
N LEU A 446 -13.50 22.19 -5.75
CA LEU A 446 -12.98 22.79 -4.51
C LEU A 446 -11.46 23.02 -4.55
N VAL A 447 -10.69 22.01 -4.98
CA VAL A 447 -9.22 22.11 -5.08
C VAL A 447 -8.82 23.16 -6.12
N THR A 448 -9.54 23.19 -7.25
CA THR A 448 -9.31 24.17 -8.31
C THR A 448 -9.56 25.61 -7.83
N LEU A 449 -10.61 25.84 -7.03
CA LEU A 449 -10.91 27.16 -6.47
C LEU A 449 -9.85 27.62 -5.45
N ILE A 450 -9.28 26.70 -4.66
CA ILE A 450 -8.18 27.00 -3.74
C ILE A 450 -6.97 27.55 -4.51
N ARG A 451 -6.72 27.08 -5.72
CA ARG A 451 -5.56 27.49 -6.51
C ARG A 451 -5.59 28.97 -6.94
N PHE A 452 -6.79 29.56 -7.05
CA PHE A 452 -6.97 30.91 -7.56
C PHE A 452 -6.17 31.94 -6.76
N GLY A 453 -6.29 31.97 -5.42
CA GLY A 453 -5.71 33.03 -4.60
C GLY A 453 -4.19 32.99 -4.50
N GLY A 454 -3.61 31.79 -4.35
CA GLY A 454 -2.15 31.63 -4.42
C GLY A 454 -1.59 32.04 -5.78
N SER A 455 -2.28 31.68 -6.86
CA SER A 455 -1.84 32.06 -8.22
C SER A 455 -2.00 33.56 -8.49
N TRP A 456 -3.06 34.19 -7.96
CA TRP A 456 -3.22 35.65 -7.99
C TRP A 456 -2.06 36.35 -7.30
N SER A 457 -1.72 35.91 -6.09
CA SER A 457 -0.61 36.46 -5.31
C SER A 457 0.74 36.31 -6.02
N SER A 458 0.99 35.15 -6.64
CA SER A 458 2.22 34.91 -7.41
C SER A 458 2.40 35.86 -8.61
N GLY A 459 1.29 36.35 -9.19
CA GLY A 459 1.30 37.29 -10.31
C GLY A 459 1.69 38.72 -9.95
N ILE A 460 1.67 39.08 -8.65
CA ILE A 460 1.91 40.46 -8.20
C ILE A 460 3.38 40.84 -8.31
N THR A 461 4.27 40.00 -7.78
CA THR A 461 5.69 40.34 -7.57
C THR A 461 6.39 40.75 -8.86
N GLY A 462 6.25 39.94 -9.91
CA GLY A 462 6.85 40.23 -11.23
C GLY A 462 6.25 41.46 -11.88
N ALA A 463 4.91 41.60 -11.82
CA ALA A 463 4.21 42.77 -12.34
C ALA A 463 4.65 44.08 -11.65
N MET A 464 5.02 43.99 -10.36
CA MET A 464 5.44 45.14 -9.56
C MET A 464 6.94 45.35 -9.51
N LYS A 465 7.76 44.68 -10.33
CA LYS A 465 9.24 44.78 -10.27
C LYS A 465 9.73 46.23 -10.25
N SER A 466 9.33 47.03 -11.24
CA SER A 466 9.70 48.45 -11.34
C SER A 466 9.25 49.26 -10.12
N THR A 467 8.02 49.02 -9.67
CA THR A 467 7.42 49.70 -8.50
C THR A 467 8.16 49.34 -7.20
N LEU A 468 8.48 48.07 -6.99
CA LEU A 468 9.20 47.58 -5.80
C LEU A 468 10.62 48.11 -5.77
N LYS A 469 11.34 48.12 -6.90
CA LYS A 469 12.67 48.73 -7.01
C LYS A 469 12.66 50.19 -6.59
N LYS A 470 11.67 50.96 -7.09
CA LYS A 470 11.51 52.38 -6.79
C LYS A 470 11.14 52.63 -5.32
N GLU A 471 10.11 51.96 -4.81
CA GLU A 471 9.55 52.25 -3.47
C GLU A 471 10.41 51.69 -2.33
N LEU A 472 11.16 50.61 -2.57
CA LEU A 472 12.09 50.03 -1.59
C LEU A 472 13.53 50.50 -1.76
N SER A 473 13.82 51.30 -2.81
CA SER A 473 15.17 51.76 -3.15
C SER A 473 16.18 50.63 -3.33
N ILE A 474 15.83 49.62 -4.14
CA ILE A 474 16.65 48.42 -4.40
C ILE A 474 17.02 48.28 -5.89
N ASN A 475 18.17 47.66 -6.19
CA ASN A 475 18.63 47.36 -7.56
C ASN A 475 18.10 46.01 -8.10
N ASN A 476 18.47 45.61 -9.33
CA ASN A 476 17.97 44.34 -9.91
C ASN A 476 18.52 43.13 -9.17
N THR A 477 19.78 43.18 -8.75
CA THR A 477 20.39 42.11 -7.96
C THR A 477 19.67 41.90 -6.61
N GLN A 478 19.32 42.98 -5.90
CA GLN A 478 18.57 42.93 -4.65
C GLN A 478 17.12 42.47 -4.86
N TYR A 479 16.48 42.86 -5.97
CA TYR A 479 15.17 42.32 -6.35
C TYR A 479 15.26 40.83 -6.67
N ALA A 480 16.27 40.40 -7.43
CA ALA A 480 16.53 39.00 -7.73
C ALA A 480 16.81 38.21 -6.45
N LEU A 481 17.50 38.80 -5.47
CA LEU A 481 17.72 38.23 -4.15
C LEU A 481 16.41 38.11 -3.35
N LEU A 482 15.52 39.09 -3.44
CA LEU A 482 14.19 39.03 -2.81
C LEU A 482 13.38 37.85 -3.35
N GLU A 483 13.35 37.65 -4.67
CA GLU A 483 12.70 36.48 -5.28
C GLU A 483 13.43 35.18 -4.95
N ALA A 484 14.77 35.18 -5.01
CA ALA A 484 15.58 34.02 -4.69
C ALA A 484 15.48 33.61 -3.21
N SER A 485 15.12 34.52 -2.30
CA SER A 485 14.87 34.19 -0.89
C SER A 485 13.69 33.23 -0.72
N GLU A 486 12.67 33.38 -1.56
CA GLU A 486 11.51 32.49 -1.61
C GLU A 486 11.93 31.13 -2.16
N ASP A 487 12.63 31.10 -3.31
CA ASP A 487 13.16 29.86 -3.90
C ASP A 487 14.11 29.14 -2.91
N PHE A 488 14.97 29.88 -2.19
CA PHE A 488 15.88 29.36 -1.18
C PHE A 488 15.12 28.70 -0.04
N MET A 489 14.14 29.39 0.55
CA MET A 489 13.33 28.81 1.62
C MET A 489 12.54 27.58 1.15
N VAL A 490 12.08 27.59 -0.09
CA VAL A 490 11.49 26.41 -0.72
C VAL A 490 12.49 25.26 -0.70
N THR A 491 13.71 25.46 -1.19
CA THR A 491 14.71 24.38 -1.21
C THR A 491 15.13 23.87 0.17
N VAL A 492 15.16 24.73 1.19
CA VAL A 492 15.47 24.34 2.59
C VAL A 492 14.34 23.50 3.18
N LEU A 493 13.09 23.92 2.97
CA LEU A 493 11.94 23.36 3.67
C LEU A 493 11.24 22.25 2.90
N ILE A 494 11.42 22.13 1.58
CA ILE A 494 10.73 21.13 0.73
C ILE A 494 10.97 19.69 1.23
N LEU A 495 12.16 19.38 1.74
CA LEU A 495 12.49 18.07 2.30
C LEU A 495 11.69 17.79 3.59
N LEU A 496 11.54 18.79 4.46
CA LEU A 496 10.77 18.71 5.71
C LEU A 496 9.25 18.77 5.47
N SER A 497 8.82 19.56 4.50
CA SER A 497 7.43 19.76 4.13
C SER A 497 6.84 18.53 3.43
N GLY A 498 7.62 17.86 2.57
CA GLY A 498 7.22 16.57 2.00
C GLY A 498 6.99 15.51 3.08
N LEU A 499 7.91 15.41 4.05
CA LEU A 499 7.79 14.56 5.23
C LEU A 499 6.53 14.84 6.05
N LEU A 500 6.25 16.12 6.30
CA LEU A 500 5.10 16.56 7.05
C LEU A 500 3.80 16.24 6.31
N THR A 501 3.75 16.55 5.01
CA THR A 501 2.60 16.36 4.12
C THR A 501 2.20 14.89 4.01
N ASP A 502 3.18 13.99 3.86
CA ASP A 502 2.92 12.55 3.81
C ASP A 502 2.32 12.02 5.11
N ARG A 503 2.71 12.60 6.26
CA ARG A 503 2.25 12.20 7.61
C ARG A 503 0.87 12.74 7.96
N ILE A 504 0.59 14.02 7.69
CA ILE A 504 -0.69 14.66 8.04
C ILE A 504 -1.77 14.47 6.96
N GLY A 505 -1.36 14.09 5.74
CA GLY A 505 -2.19 13.89 4.55
C GLY A 505 -2.47 15.19 3.78
N GLY A 506 -2.60 15.08 2.46
CA GLY A 506 -2.72 16.22 1.55
C GLY A 506 -3.82 17.23 1.91
N ALA A 507 -5.03 16.79 2.28
CA ALA A 507 -6.08 17.74 2.65
C ALA A 507 -5.79 18.56 3.92
N SER A 508 -5.11 17.97 4.90
CA SER A 508 -4.70 18.68 6.13
C SER A 508 -3.55 19.64 5.81
N ALA A 509 -2.56 19.18 5.03
CA ALA A 509 -1.43 20.01 4.59
C ALA A 509 -1.88 21.22 3.78
N LEU A 510 -2.88 21.04 2.91
CA LEU A 510 -3.50 22.12 2.16
C LEU A 510 -4.18 23.16 3.08
N PHE A 511 -4.89 22.70 4.12
CA PHE A 511 -5.58 23.58 5.05
C PHE A 511 -4.61 24.38 5.93
N TYR A 512 -3.70 23.69 6.63
CA TYR A 512 -2.72 24.36 7.49
C TYR A 512 -1.70 25.18 6.70
N GLY A 513 -1.29 24.70 5.52
CA GLY A 513 -0.42 25.42 4.61
C GLY A 513 -1.00 26.76 4.19
N ASN A 514 -2.30 26.83 3.86
CA ASN A 514 -2.95 28.09 3.52
C ASN A 514 -3.07 29.07 4.70
N ILE A 515 -3.19 28.57 5.93
CA ILE A 515 -3.14 29.42 7.14
C ILE A 515 -1.75 30.05 7.27
N VAL A 516 -0.68 29.26 7.17
CA VAL A 516 0.70 29.76 7.24
C VAL A 516 0.99 30.73 6.09
N TYR A 517 0.53 30.40 4.88
CA TYR A 517 0.64 31.27 3.71
C TYR A 517 0.00 32.63 3.98
N SER A 518 -1.17 32.64 4.64
CA SER A 518 -1.90 33.86 4.96
C SER A 518 -1.19 34.71 6.02
N ILE A 519 -0.60 34.07 7.03
CA ILE A 519 0.25 34.76 8.02
C ILE A 519 1.43 35.42 7.30
N GLY A 520 2.12 34.69 6.42
CA GLY A 520 3.20 35.25 5.61
C GLY A 520 2.74 36.41 4.73
N SER A 521 1.58 36.28 4.08
CA SER A 521 0.98 37.35 3.27
C SER A 521 0.66 38.61 4.09
N ILE A 522 0.22 38.47 5.34
CA ILE A 522 0.00 39.60 6.25
C ILE A 522 1.33 40.28 6.56
N LEU A 523 2.38 39.51 6.84
CA LEU A 523 3.71 40.05 7.12
C LEU A 523 4.31 40.75 5.90
N VAL A 524 4.12 40.22 4.68
CA VAL A 524 4.53 40.88 3.44
C VAL A 524 3.76 42.20 3.24
N ALA A 525 2.46 42.22 3.50
CA ALA A 525 1.66 43.44 3.41
C ALA A 525 2.07 44.50 4.45
N ALA A 526 2.34 44.07 5.69
CA ALA A 526 2.87 44.94 6.74
C ALA A 526 4.26 45.47 6.38
N ALA A 527 5.14 44.64 5.83
CA ALA A 527 6.46 45.03 5.37
C ALA A 527 6.42 46.05 4.21
N ALA A 528 5.49 45.86 3.27
CA ALA A 528 5.23 46.82 2.21
C ALA A 528 4.73 48.16 2.77
N GLN A 529 3.84 48.12 3.78
CA GLN A 529 3.31 49.31 4.43
C GLN A 529 4.41 50.15 5.12
N VAL A 530 5.36 49.49 5.78
CA VAL A 530 6.51 50.16 6.43
C VAL A 530 7.73 50.31 5.51
N ARG A 531 7.61 49.91 4.23
CA ARG A 531 8.66 49.97 3.20
C ARG A 531 9.99 49.34 3.63
N SER A 532 9.95 48.22 4.35
CA SER A 532 11.15 47.54 4.84
C SER A 532 11.47 46.30 4.02
N PHE A 533 12.59 46.35 3.30
CA PHE A 533 13.11 45.24 2.50
C PHE A 533 13.41 44.00 3.37
N ASN A 534 14.14 44.17 4.47
CA ASN A 534 14.49 43.08 5.38
C ASN A 534 13.25 42.43 6.01
N PHE A 535 12.25 43.25 6.38
CA PHE A 535 10.99 42.71 6.89
C PHE A 535 10.21 41.96 5.80
N MET A 536 10.25 42.45 4.55
CA MET A 536 9.58 41.79 3.43
C MET A 536 10.20 40.42 3.14
N ILE A 537 11.53 40.27 3.24
CA ILE A 537 12.20 38.97 3.18
C ILE A 537 11.64 38.04 4.26
N GLY A 538 11.59 38.47 5.52
CA GLY A 538 11.05 37.67 6.62
C GLY A 538 9.60 37.23 6.41
N GLY A 539 8.75 38.12 5.89
CA GLY A 539 7.37 37.78 5.52
C GLY A 539 7.28 36.75 4.38
N ARG A 540 8.12 36.90 3.34
CA ARG A 540 8.19 35.96 2.22
C ARG A 540 8.67 34.58 2.64
N VAL A 541 9.66 34.52 3.53
CA VAL A 541 10.15 33.28 4.11
C VAL A 541 8.99 32.49 4.74
N ILE A 542 8.15 33.15 5.54
CA ILE A 542 6.99 32.52 6.18
C ILE A 542 5.91 32.14 5.15
N LEU A 543 5.64 33.01 4.17
CA LEU A 543 4.70 32.74 3.08
C LEU A 543 5.10 31.49 2.29
N ALA A 544 6.39 31.35 1.96
CA ALA A 544 6.94 30.22 1.23
C ALA A 544 6.66 28.89 1.95
N ILE A 545 6.75 28.86 3.29
CA ILE A 545 6.43 27.65 4.09
C ILE A 545 5.02 27.14 3.77
N GLY A 546 4.06 28.06 3.73
CA GLY A 546 2.68 27.75 3.40
C GLY A 546 2.50 27.31 1.95
N ASP A 547 3.10 28.04 1.01
CA ASP A 547 2.98 27.76 -0.43
C ASP A 547 3.44 26.35 -0.78
N ILE A 548 4.62 25.95 -0.28
CA ILE A 548 5.19 24.61 -0.51
C ILE A 548 4.23 23.52 -0.08
N ALA A 549 3.68 23.64 1.14
CA ALA A 549 2.77 22.65 1.70
C ALA A 549 1.51 22.52 0.83
N THR A 550 1.02 23.62 0.27
CA THR A 550 -0.18 23.63 -0.58
C THR A 550 0.08 23.00 -1.96
N GLN A 551 1.22 23.30 -2.60
CA GLN A 551 1.53 22.81 -3.94
C GLN A 551 1.67 21.29 -3.98
N VAL A 552 2.42 20.70 -3.03
CA VAL A 552 2.60 19.25 -2.95
C VAL A 552 1.27 18.56 -2.60
N ALA A 553 0.52 19.13 -1.66
CA ALA A 553 -0.76 18.61 -1.22
C ALA A 553 -1.83 18.58 -2.33
N GLN A 554 -1.92 19.60 -3.16
CA GLN A 554 -2.90 19.71 -4.25
C GLN A 554 -2.78 18.55 -5.23
N TYR A 555 -1.56 18.26 -5.70
CA TYR A 555 -1.33 17.18 -6.65
C TYR A 555 -1.42 15.80 -6.00
N GLN A 556 -1.06 15.67 -4.72
CA GLN A 556 -1.30 14.44 -3.96
C GLN A 556 -2.81 14.12 -3.90
N VAL A 557 -3.67 15.11 -3.64
CA VAL A 557 -5.13 14.92 -3.61
C VAL A 557 -5.66 14.38 -4.94
N PHE A 558 -5.30 15.00 -6.07
CA PHE A 558 -5.71 14.49 -7.39
C PHE A 558 -5.13 13.10 -7.66
N SER A 559 -3.88 12.86 -7.23
CA SER A 559 -3.24 11.57 -7.44
C SER A 559 -3.89 10.42 -6.68
N ALA A 560 -4.52 10.70 -5.54
CA ALA A 560 -5.25 9.71 -4.76
C ALA A 560 -6.61 9.30 -5.39
N TRP A 561 -7.14 10.10 -6.32
CA TRP A 561 -8.51 9.94 -6.84
C TRP A 561 -8.55 9.60 -8.34
N PHE A 562 -7.53 10.00 -9.09
CA PHE A 562 -7.41 9.81 -10.54
C PHE A 562 -6.08 9.13 -10.87
N ALA A 563 -6.13 8.07 -11.67
CA ALA A 563 -4.95 7.33 -12.13
C ALA A 563 -4.33 8.00 -13.37
N PRO A 564 -3.04 7.72 -13.69
CA PRO A 564 -2.39 8.24 -14.90
C PRO A 564 -3.16 7.85 -16.16
N SER A 565 -3.31 8.77 -17.11
CA SER A 565 -4.11 8.58 -18.34
C SER A 565 -5.57 8.17 -18.10
N ASN A 566 -6.11 8.43 -16.90
CA ASN A 566 -7.49 8.09 -16.53
C ASN A 566 -8.11 9.22 -15.69
N GLY A 567 -8.07 10.43 -16.23
CA GLY A 567 -8.67 11.62 -15.63
C GLY A 567 -7.70 12.52 -14.87
N PHE A 568 -6.44 12.10 -14.67
CA PHE A 568 -5.46 12.95 -13.99
C PHE A 568 -5.02 14.14 -14.85
N GLY A 569 -4.74 13.93 -16.14
CA GLY A 569 -4.32 15.02 -17.03
C GLY A 569 -5.40 16.09 -17.21
N SER A 570 -6.64 15.67 -17.37
CA SER A 570 -7.82 16.54 -17.51
C SER A 570 -8.13 17.33 -16.24
N THR A 571 -8.06 16.72 -15.05
CA THR A 571 -8.26 17.43 -13.78
C THR A 571 -7.15 18.42 -13.49
N LEU A 572 -5.89 18.04 -13.74
CA LEU A 572 -4.75 18.95 -13.68
C LEU A 572 -4.89 20.11 -14.68
N GLY A 573 -5.39 19.82 -15.88
CA GLY A 573 -5.63 20.86 -16.90
C GLY A 573 -6.65 21.91 -16.44
N LEU A 574 -7.72 21.48 -15.76
CA LEU A 574 -8.72 22.38 -15.19
C LEU A 574 -8.17 23.20 -14.02
N GLU A 575 -7.37 22.58 -13.15
CA GLU A 575 -6.72 23.29 -12.04
C GLU A 575 -5.76 24.37 -12.54
N LEU A 576 -4.89 24.02 -13.49
CA LEU A 576 -3.93 24.95 -14.08
C LEU A 576 -4.60 26.06 -14.89
N MET A 577 -5.78 25.83 -15.46
CA MET A 577 -6.60 26.87 -16.07
C MET A 577 -6.97 27.95 -15.03
N VAL A 578 -7.49 27.54 -13.86
CA VAL A 578 -7.85 28.49 -12.80
C VAL A 578 -6.61 29.14 -12.18
N ALA A 579 -5.50 28.41 -12.09
CA ALA A 579 -4.22 29.01 -11.73
C ALA A 579 -3.84 30.15 -12.68
N LYS A 580 -3.96 29.92 -14.00
CA LYS A 580 -3.69 30.96 -15.01
C LYS A 580 -4.67 32.12 -14.93
N LEU A 581 -5.95 31.89 -14.63
CA LEU A 581 -6.93 32.96 -14.39
C LEU A 581 -6.55 33.82 -13.17
N GLY A 582 -6.17 33.18 -12.07
CA GLY A 582 -5.67 33.88 -10.88
C GLY A 582 -4.45 34.74 -11.22
N ALA A 583 -3.43 34.14 -11.84
CA ALA A 583 -2.21 34.84 -12.24
C ALA A 583 -2.45 35.99 -13.24
N PHE A 584 -3.39 35.81 -14.18
CA PHE A 584 -3.82 36.87 -15.10
C PHE A 584 -4.42 38.05 -14.32
N ALA A 585 -5.37 37.76 -13.43
CA ALA A 585 -6.01 38.78 -12.60
C ALA A 585 -4.99 39.47 -11.69
N GLY A 586 -4.04 38.75 -11.11
CA GLY A 586 -2.97 39.31 -10.27
C GLY A 586 -2.07 40.26 -11.06
N THR A 587 -1.52 39.78 -12.17
CA THR A 587 -0.60 40.55 -13.03
C THR A 587 -1.27 41.81 -13.57
N GLY A 588 -2.50 41.70 -14.08
CA GLY A 588 -3.24 42.83 -14.67
C GLY A 588 -3.77 43.84 -13.65
N SER A 589 -4.02 43.42 -12.40
CA SER A 589 -4.59 44.31 -11.37
C SER A 589 -3.55 44.94 -10.46
N ALA A 590 -2.34 44.37 -10.31
CA ALA A 590 -1.35 44.81 -9.33
C ALA A 590 -0.99 46.31 -9.44
N ASN A 591 -0.50 46.74 -10.60
CA ASN A 591 -0.14 48.16 -10.82
C ASN A 591 -1.37 49.08 -10.86
N VAL A 592 -2.55 48.57 -11.26
CA VAL A 592 -3.82 49.33 -11.23
C VAL A 592 -4.19 49.66 -9.79
N ILE A 593 -4.14 48.67 -8.89
CA ILE A 593 -4.44 48.84 -7.47
C ILE A 593 -3.46 49.84 -6.87
N ALA A 594 -2.15 49.65 -7.05
CA ALA A 594 -1.12 50.55 -6.54
C ALA A 594 -1.34 52.01 -6.98
N LYS A 595 -1.66 52.23 -8.27
CA LYS A 595 -1.90 53.56 -8.83
C LYS A 595 -3.17 54.20 -8.29
N LYS A 596 -4.27 53.44 -8.17
CA LYS A 596 -5.56 53.97 -7.69
C LYS A 596 -5.59 54.25 -6.19
N THR A 597 -4.90 53.47 -5.38
CA THR A 597 -4.83 53.69 -3.93
C THR A 597 -3.76 54.70 -3.53
N GLY A 598 -2.85 55.04 -4.44
CA GLY A 598 -1.68 55.89 -4.16
C GLY A 598 -0.65 55.24 -3.23
N ASN A 599 -0.82 53.96 -2.88
CA ASN A 599 0.10 53.22 -2.02
C ASN A 599 0.17 51.77 -2.47
N PHE A 600 1.36 51.36 -2.91
CA PHE A 600 1.63 50.03 -3.46
C PHE A 600 1.42 48.90 -2.42
N ALA A 601 1.48 49.18 -1.13
CA ALA A 601 1.21 48.20 -0.07
C ALA A 601 -0.20 47.63 -0.15
N TRP A 602 -1.18 48.39 -0.67
CA TRP A 602 -2.55 47.90 -0.84
C TRP A 602 -2.66 46.72 -1.80
N VAL A 603 -1.73 46.54 -2.72
CA VAL A 603 -1.71 45.36 -3.59
C VAL A 603 -1.52 44.08 -2.75
N PHE A 604 -0.64 44.14 -1.75
CA PHE A 604 -0.39 43.04 -0.83
C PHE A 604 -1.51 42.87 0.20
N TRP A 605 -2.17 43.95 0.64
CA TRP A 605 -3.38 43.84 1.48
C TRP A 605 -4.55 43.20 0.73
N VAL A 606 -4.73 43.49 -0.56
CA VAL A 606 -5.71 42.78 -1.39
C VAL A 606 -5.35 41.29 -1.50
N ALA A 607 -4.06 40.94 -1.53
CA ALA A 607 -3.62 39.54 -1.45
C ALA A 607 -4.11 38.85 -0.17
N VAL A 608 -4.01 39.53 0.98
CA VAL A 608 -4.52 39.02 2.27
C VAL A 608 -6.03 38.75 2.18
N LEU A 609 -6.81 39.65 1.57
CA LEU A 609 -8.25 39.48 1.40
C LEU A 609 -8.58 38.29 0.48
N ILE A 610 -7.85 38.12 -0.61
CA ILE A 610 -8.02 36.98 -1.53
C ILE A 610 -7.61 35.66 -0.84
N ASN A 611 -6.62 35.70 0.05
CA ASN A 611 -6.23 34.54 0.85
C ASN A 611 -7.32 34.14 1.86
N PHE A 612 -8.16 35.07 2.33
CA PHE A 612 -9.33 34.71 3.14
C PHE A 612 -10.28 33.78 2.36
N PHE A 613 -10.60 34.10 1.10
CA PHE A 613 -11.37 33.21 0.23
C PHE A 613 -10.69 31.84 0.08
N THR A 614 -9.38 31.84 -0.13
CA THR A 614 -8.58 30.61 -0.27
C THR A 614 -8.62 29.74 1.00
N ASN A 615 -8.58 30.33 2.18
CA ASN A 615 -8.74 29.64 3.46
C ASN A 615 -10.14 29.07 3.64
N VAL A 616 -11.18 29.82 3.27
CA VAL A 616 -12.58 29.33 3.33
C VAL A 616 -12.73 28.11 2.42
N MET A 617 -12.26 28.18 1.18
CA MET A 617 -12.30 27.03 0.25
C MET A 617 -11.49 25.85 0.78
N SER A 618 -10.34 26.11 1.40
CA SER A 618 -9.49 25.07 2.01
C SER A 618 -10.15 24.41 3.21
N ALA A 619 -10.86 25.18 4.05
CA ALA A 619 -11.65 24.67 5.16
C ALA A 619 -12.78 23.77 4.64
N LEU A 620 -13.53 24.24 3.63
CA LEU A 620 -14.60 23.47 2.99
C LEU A 620 -14.05 22.15 2.41
N PHE A 621 -12.92 22.20 1.72
CA PHE A 621 -12.26 21.01 1.19
C PHE A 621 -11.79 20.06 2.30
N TYR A 622 -11.22 20.58 3.39
CA TYR A 622 -10.80 19.78 4.55
C TYR A 622 -11.97 18.99 5.14
N TRP A 623 -13.11 19.66 5.40
CA TRP A 623 -14.32 19.00 5.90
C TRP A 623 -14.92 18.04 4.88
N PHE A 624 -14.97 18.43 3.61
CA PHE A 624 -15.43 17.57 2.51
C PHE A 624 -14.58 16.30 2.41
N ASN A 625 -13.26 16.40 2.47
CA ASN A 625 -12.36 15.26 2.38
C ASN A 625 -12.46 14.36 3.62
N LYS A 626 -12.64 14.94 4.83
CA LYS A 626 -12.93 14.17 6.05
C LYS A 626 -14.20 13.34 5.88
N LYS A 627 -15.29 13.94 5.39
CA LYS A 627 -16.57 13.26 5.12
C LYS A 627 -16.43 12.21 4.01
N SER A 628 -15.69 12.50 2.94
CA SER A 628 -15.42 11.56 1.85
C SER A 628 -14.63 10.34 2.34
N SER A 629 -13.59 10.53 3.15
CA SER A 629 -12.76 9.45 3.70
C SER A 629 -13.51 8.53 4.67
N GLN A 630 -14.56 9.04 5.32
CA GLN A 630 -15.45 8.23 6.15
C GLN A 630 -16.37 7.35 5.30
N LYS A 631 -16.73 7.77 4.09
CA LYS A 631 -17.74 7.09 3.24
C LYS A 631 -17.16 6.22 2.13
N PHE A 632 -15.99 6.57 1.59
CA PHE A 632 -15.44 5.96 0.37
C PHE A 632 -13.99 5.51 0.52
N GLY A 633 -13.66 4.40 -0.15
CA GLY A 633 -12.35 3.77 -0.12
C GLY A 633 -11.34 4.38 -1.08
N HIS A 634 -10.30 3.62 -1.40
CA HIS A 634 -9.23 4.01 -2.32
C HIS A 634 -9.62 3.81 -3.80
N SER A 635 -9.16 4.70 -4.68
CA SER A 635 -9.19 4.46 -6.14
C SER A 635 -8.00 3.58 -6.52
N VAL A 636 -8.08 2.86 -7.64
CA VAL A 636 -7.01 1.95 -8.10
C VAL A 636 -6.52 2.39 -9.48
N ASP A 637 -5.22 2.28 -9.73
CA ASP A 637 -4.66 2.46 -11.06
C ASP A 637 -5.00 1.25 -11.96
N PRO A 638 -5.74 1.43 -13.07
CA PRO A 638 -6.18 0.33 -13.92
C PRO A 638 -5.02 -0.37 -14.68
N VAL A 639 -3.83 0.22 -14.73
CA VAL A 639 -2.66 -0.37 -15.41
C VAL A 639 -1.75 -1.09 -14.43
N THR A 640 -1.47 -0.49 -13.27
CA THR A 640 -0.51 -1.06 -12.31
C THR A 640 -1.17 -1.88 -11.20
N GLY A 641 -2.50 -1.79 -11.04
CA GLY A 641 -3.25 -2.41 -9.94
C GLY A 641 -3.01 -1.76 -8.57
N GLU A 642 -2.19 -0.69 -8.50
CA GLU A 642 -1.81 -0.06 -7.24
C GLU A 642 -2.98 0.77 -6.67
N LYS A 643 -3.24 0.61 -5.37
CA LYS A 643 -4.18 1.47 -4.63
C LYS A 643 -3.61 2.89 -4.55
N LEU A 644 -4.40 3.86 -4.98
CA LEU A 644 -4.09 5.28 -4.88
C LEU A 644 -4.33 5.71 -3.42
N MET A 645 -3.26 5.71 -2.64
CA MET A 645 -3.30 5.95 -1.21
C MET A 645 -3.55 7.43 -0.89
N LYS A 646 -4.40 7.69 0.12
CA LYS A 646 -4.71 9.05 0.62
C LYS A 646 -3.73 9.54 1.69
N LYS A 647 -2.95 8.63 2.30
CA LYS A 647 -1.94 8.90 3.34
C LYS A 647 -0.80 7.89 3.22
N GLY A 648 0.45 8.36 3.34
CA GLY A 648 1.63 7.51 3.50
C GLY A 648 1.93 7.33 4.99
N LYS A 649 2.29 6.12 5.43
CA LYS A 649 2.57 5.89 6.86
C LYS A 649 3.98 6.30 7.28
N ARG A 650 4.96 6.33 6.37
CA ARG A 650 6.38 6.70 6.59
C ARG A 650 7.06 7.09 5.25
N LEU A 651 8.10 7.94 5.30
CA LEU A 651 8.86 8.40 4.13
C LEU A 651 9.74 7.29 3.58
N GLU A 652 9.56 6.96 2.30
CA GLU A 652 10.30 5.88 1.65
C GLU A 652 11.54 6.43 0.93
N VAL A 653 12.48 7.01 1.68
CA VAL A 653 13.73 7.62 1.17
C VAL A 653 14.45 6.70 0.18
N ARG A 654 14.48 5.39 0.49
CA ARG A 654 15.07 4.37 -0.36
C ARG A 654 14.42 4.30 -1.75
N LYS A 655 13.13 4.58 -1.86
CA LYS A 655 12.39 4.57 -3.14
C LYS A 655 12.60 5.85 -3.95
N VAL A 656 12.88 6.99 -3.30
CA VAL A 656 13.27 8.24 -3.97
C VAL A 656 14.65 8.12 -4.63
N LEU A 657 15.53 7.31 -4.03
CA LEU A 657 16.84 6.98 -4.61
C LEU A 657 16.78 5.90 -5.70
N GLU A 658 15.60 5.35 -5.98
CA GLU A 658 15.34 4.29 -6.97
C GLU A 658 14.35 4.75 -8.07
N LEU A 659 14.37 6.05 -8.40
CA LEU A 659 13.49 6.61 -9.44
C LEU A 659 13.92 6.18 -10.84
N PRO A 660 12.97 5.94 -11.76
CA PRO A 660 13.30 5.47 -13.12
C PRO A 660 14.15 6.48 -13.89
N TRP A 661 15.08 6.01 -14.72
CA TRP A 661 15.90 6.89 -15.56
C TRP A 661 15.07 7.81 -16.47
N VAL A 662 13.87 7.39 -16.89
CA VAL A 662 12.91 8.21 -17.64
C VAL A 662 12.50 9.46 -16.86
N PHE A 663 12.27 9.33 -15.55
CA PHE A 663 11.95 10.47 -14.68
C PHE A 663 13.09 11.48 -14.66
N TRP A 664 14.34 11.03 -14.60
CA TRP A 664 15.52 11.91 -14.59
C TRP A 664 15.72 12.65 -15.92
N ILE A 665 15.37 12.05 -17.06
CA ILE A 665 15.33 12.77 -18.34
C ILE A 665 14.27 13.88 -18.32
N LEU A 666 13.09 13.60 -17.78
CA LEU A 666 12.03 14.61 -17.62
C LEU A 666 12.43 15.71 -16.62
N MET A 667 13.21 15.38 -15.59
CA MET A 667 13.80 16.37 -14.68
C MET A 667 14.83 17.25 -15.40
N ALA A 668 15.78 16.67 -16.13
CA ALA A 668 16.74 17.45 -16.91
C ALA A 668 16.03 18.41 -17.88
N TYR A 669 14.99 17.94 -18.57
CA TYR A 669 14.16 18.82 -19.41
C TYR A 669 13.46 19.92 -18.58
N SER A 670 12.85 19.57 -17.45
CA SER A 670 12.16 20.50 -16.56
C SER A 670 13.08 21.61 -16.05
N LEU A 671 14.34 21.27 -15.72
CA LEU A 671 15.36 22.18 -15.21
C LEU A 671 15.50 23.39 -16.14
N PHE A 672 15.70 23.15 -17.44
CA PHE A 672 15.90 24.24 -18.39
C PHE A 672 14.59 24.89 -18.79
N TYR A 673 13.58 24.10 -19.17
CA TYR A 673 12.32 24.65 -19.66
C TYR A 673 11.58 25.45 -18.58
N THR A 674 11.38 24.86 -17.40
CA THR A 674 10.53 25.45 -16.36
C THR A 674 11.18 26.67 -15.75
N SER A 675 12.50 26.64 -15.51
CA SER A 675 13.23 27.82 -15.03
C SER A 675 13.23 28.95 -16.05
N THR A 676 13.40 28.66 -17.35
CA THR A 676 13.25 29.69 -18.41
C THR A 676 11.86 30.33 -18.33
N ALA A 677 10.80 29.53 -18.26
CA ALA A 677 9.43 30.02 -18.23
C ALA A 677 9.13 30.86 -16.97
N ILE A 678 9.61 30.45 -15.79
CA ILE A 678 9.41 31.19 -14.54
C ILE A 678 10.12 32.54 -14.60
N ILE A 679 11.40 32.54 -14.96
CA ILE A 679 12.24 33.75 -14.90
C ILE A 679 11.84 34.74 -15.99
N PHE A 680 11.58 34.27 -17.20
CA PHE A 680 11.04 35.12 -18.27
C PHE A 680 9.70 35.74 -17.84
N SER A 681 8.77 34.95 -17.28
CA SER A 681 7.46 35.47 -16.86
C SER A 681 7.57 36.48 -15.72
N GLY A 682 8.52 36.31 -14.80
CA GLY A 682 8.76 37.26 -13.70
C GLY A 682 9.30 38.61 -14.17
N ASN A 683 10.09 38.60 -15.25
CA ASN A 683 10.70 39.79 -15.84
C ASN A 683 9.90 40.39 -17.00
N ALA A 684 8.84 39.72 -17.47
CA ALA A 684 8.12 40.10 -18.68
C ALA A 684 7.52 41.51 -18.62
N THR A 685 7.01 41.94 -17.46
CA THR A 685 6.36 43.26 -17.30
C THR A 685 7.36 44.39 -17.44
N GLU A 686 8.49 44.35 -16.74
CA GLU A 686 9.55 45.37 -16.89
C GLU A 686 10.17 45.31 -18.30
N LEU A 687 10.34 44.12 -18.89
CA LEU A 687 10.77 43.97 -20.28
C LEU A 687 9.79 44.66 -21.26
N ALA A 688 8.49 44.52 -21.04
CA ALA A 688 7.46 45.16 -21.86
C ALA A 688 7.45 46.69 -21.68
N GLU A 689 7.65 47.20 -20.45
CA GLU A 689 7.82 48.64 -20.18
C GLU A 689 8.99 49.19 -21.01
N GLN A 690 10.15 48.52 -20.98
CA GLN A 690 11.34 48.96 -21.70
C GLN A 690 11.22 48.85 -23.23
N ARG A 691 10.66 47.75 -23.74
CA ARG A 691 10.59 47.48 -25.20
C ARG A 691 9.45 48.19 -25.89
N PHE A 692 8.33 48.40 -25.20
CA PHE A 692 7.16 49.06 -25.76
C PHE A 692 7.07 50.55 -25.42
N ASP A 693 7.93 51.03 -24.51
CA ASP A 693 7.91 52.41 -23.99
C ASP A 693 6.52 52.79 -23.45
N ILE A 694 6.03 51.98 -22.51
CA ILE A 694 4.70 52.10 -21.92
C ILE A 694 4.77 52.08 -20.39
N ASP A 695 3.72 52.61 -19.75
CA ASP A 695 3.64 52.61 -18.29
C ASP A 695 3.37 51.21 -17.71
N SER A 696 3.71 51.03 -16.43
CA SER A 696 3.63 49.74 -15.74
C SER A 696 2.22 49.14 -15.64
N VAL A 697 1.17 49.98 -15.72
CA VAL A 697 -0.21 49.48 -15.79
C VAL A 697 -0.48 48.83 -17.14
N THR A 698 -0.12 49.51 -18.23
CA THR A 698 -0.32 49.01 -19.59
C THR A 698 0.54 47.77 -19.85
N ALA A 699 1.80 47.78 -19.41
CA ALA A 699 2.69 46.62 -19.49
C ALA A 699 2.14 45.41 -18.70
N GLY A 700 1.57 45.64 -17.52
CA GLY A 700 0.92 44.61 -16.72
C GLY A 700 -0.23 43.93 -17.46
N TRP A 701 -1.07 44.69 -18.18
CA TRP A 701 -2.13 44.12 -19.02
C TRP A 701 -1.60 43.30 -20.19
N TYR A 702 -0.61 43.82 -20.93
CA TYR A 702 -0.01 43.07 -22.05
C TYR A 702 0.62 41.75 -21.60
N THR A 703 1.29 41.76 -20.45
CA THR A 703 1.95 40.57 -19.93
C THR A 703 1.01 39.60 -19.23
N ALA A 704 -0.12 40.08 -18.70
CA ALA A 704 -1.21 39.20 -18.26
C ALA A 704 -1.71 38.33 -19.42
N LEU A 705 -1.80 38.87 -20.65
CA LEU A 705 -2.24 38.11 -21.84
C LEU A 705 -1.38 36.89 -22.17
N LEU A 706 -0.15 36.80 -21.65
CA LEU A 706 0.67 35.58 -21.74
C LEU A 706 -0.02 34.35 -21.14
N ARG A 707 -1.01 34.55 -20.27
CA ARG A 707 -1.80 33.48 -19.63
C ARG A 707 -3.10 33.17 -20.36
N TYR A 708 -3.57 34.07 -21.23
CA TYR A 708 -4.91 34.05 -21.82
C TYR A 708 -5.20 32.79 -22.65
N ALA A 709 -4.27 32.41 -23.53
CA ALA A 709 -4.39 31.18 -24.32
C ALA A 709 -4.57 29.93 -23.43
N GLY A 710 -3.99 29.97 -22.23
CA GLY A 710 -4.07 28.87 -21.29
C GLY A 710 -5.43 28.70 -20.61
N PHE A 711 -6.35 29.66 -20.71
CA PHE A 711 -7.71 29.48 -20.20
C PHE A 711 -8.47 28.42 -20.98
N PHE A 712 -8.18 28.31 -22.27
CA PHE A 712 -8.90 27.43 -23.18
C PHE A 712 -8.08 26.19 -23.53
N LEU A 713 -6.79 26.38 -23.79
CA LEU A 713 -5.95 25.30 -24.31
C LEU A 713 -5.47 24.34 -23.21
N VAL A 714 -5.26 24.80 -21.96
CA VAL A 714 -4.74 23.91 -20.89
C VAL A 714 -5.71 22.76 -20.57
N PRO A 715 -7.04 22.99 -20.37
CA PRO A 715 -7.98 21.89 -20.16
C PRO A 715 -8.05 20.92 -21.34
N ILE A 716 -8.02 21.45 -22.58
CA ILE A 716 -8.05 20.65 -23.80
C ILE A 716 -6.80 19.76 -23.89
N VAL A 717 -5.61 20.30 -23.60
CA VAL A 717 -4.36 19.55 -23.55
C VAL A 717 -4.44 18.45 -22.49
N GLY A 718 -5.01 18.75 -21.32
CA GLY A 718 -5.21 17.76 -20.25
C GLY A 718 -6.07 16.57 -20.67
N VAL A 719 -7.20 16.83 -21.34
CA VAL A 719 -8.06 15.77 -21.93
C VAL A 719 -7.32 15.03 -23.05
N PHE A 720 -6.61 15.75 -23.91
CA PHE A 720 -5.89 15.18 -25.03
C PHE A 720 -4.83 14.17 -24.56
N ILE A 721 -4.02 14.48 -23.54
CA ILE A 721 -3.01 13.53 -23.04
C ILE A 721 -3.61 12.34 -22.31
N ASP A 722 -4.75 12.51 -21.63
CA ASP A 722 -5.47 11.41 -21.00
C ASP A 722 -5.98 10.41 -22.06
N VAL A 723 -6.38 10.89 -23.24
CA VAL A 723 -6.94 10.04 -24.32
C VAL A 723 -5.87 9.52 -25.27
N MET A 724 -5.11 10.43 -25.87
CA MET A 724 -4.18 10.17 -26.99
C MET A 724 -2.75 9.90 -26.53
N GLY A 725 -2.39 10.30 -25.30
CA GLY A 725 -1.01 10.28 -24.84
C GLY A 725 -0.20 11.38 -25.52
N GLN A 726 0.79 11.00 -26.34
CA GLN A 726 1.63 11.93 -27.11
C GLN A 726 2.45 12.94 -26.29
N ARG A 727 2.83 12.57 -25.07
CA ARG A 727 3.42 13.51 -24.11
C ARG A 727 4.74 14.11 -24.57
N ILE A 728 5.69 13.26 -24.98
CA ILE A 728 7.02 13.74 -25.38
C ILE A 728 6.94 14.61 -26.63
N SER A 729 6.02 14.31 -27.55
CA SER A 729 5.75 15.13 -28.74
C SER A 729 5.29 16.54 -28.35
N LEU A 730 4.37 16.65 -27.37
CA LEU A 730 3.90 17.93 -26.86
C LEU A 730 4.98 18.71 -26.09
N LEU A 731 5.85 18.01 -25.35
CA LEU A 731 7.02 18.66 -24.72
C LEU A 731 7.96 19.25 -25.78
N ALA A 732 8.20 18.53 -26.88
CA ALA A 732 9.00 19.03 -27.99
C ALA A 732 8.36 20.28 -28.61
N ILE A 733 7.07 20.22 -28.99
CA ILE A 733 6.33 21.37 -29.55
C ILE A 733 6.42 22.59 -28.63
N SER A 734 6.24 22.38 -27.32
CA SER A 734 6.31 23.44 -26.33
C SER A 734 7.71 24.07 -26.24
N SER A 735 8.77 23.23 -26.17
CA SER A 735 10.15 23.71 -26.12
C SER A 735 10.58 24.47 -27.36
N PHE A 736 10.20 24.01 -28.55
CA PHE A 736 10.46 24.74 -29.80
C PHE A 736 9.73 26.08 -29.81
N GLY A 737 8.46 26.12 -29.40
CA GLY A 737 7.71 27.37 -29.36
C GLY A 737 8.29 28.38 -28.37
N VAL A 738 8.73 27.94 -27.18
CA VAL A 738 9.41 28.83 -26.22
C VAL A 738 10.76 29.29 -26.74
N PHE A 739 11.55 28.41 -27.37
CA PHE A 739 12.81 28.80 -28.00
C PHE A 739 12.61 29.84 -29.10
N ILE A 740 11.62 29.65 -29.99
CA ILE A 740 11.27 30.63 -31.02
C ILE A 740 10.85 31.96 -30.40
N ALA A 741 10.05 31.93 -29.32
CA ALA A 741 9.69 33.15 -28.61
C ALA A 741 10.92 33.88 -28.06
N MET A 742 11.83 33.19 -27.35
CA MET A 742 13.05 33.81 -26.80
C MET A 742 13.96 34.36 -27.91
N ALA A 743 14.10 33.62 -29.00
CA ALA A 743 14.84 34.04 -30.19
C ALA A 743 14.25 35.31 -30.81
N LEU A 744 12.92 35.41 -30.90
CA LEU A 744 12.24 36.60 -31.41
C LEU A 744 12.37 37.80 -30.47
N VAL A 745 12.33 37.61 -29.15
CA VAL A 745 12.59 38.70 -28.18
C VAL A 745 14.00 39.28 -28.38
N ASN A 746 14.97 38.43 -28.75
CA ASN A 746 16.36 38.86 -28.97
C ASN A 746 16.58 39.52 -30.34
N TRP A 747 16.09 38.90 -31.42
CA TRP A 747 16.41 39.30 -32.79
C TRP A 747 15.41 40.27 -33.41
N ALA A 748 14.21 40.39 -32.84
CA ALA A 748 13.21 41.36 -33.27
C ALA A 748 12.82 42.27 -32.09
N PRO A 749 13.76 43.11 -31.60
CA PRO A 749 13.54 43.96 -30.42
C PRO A 749 12.47 45.04 -30.63
N ALA A 750 12.05 45.28 -31.88
CA ALA A 750 10.94 46.16 -32.19
C ALA A 750 9.64 45.71 -31.50
N ILE A 751 8.74 46.68 -31.23
CA ILE A 751 7.45 46.47 -30.56
C ILE A 751 6.68 45.28 -31.17
N LYS A 752 6.57 45.22 -32.50
CA LYS A 752 5.86 44.14 -33.20
C LYS A 752 6.50 42.76 -32.98
N GLY A 753 7.84 42.70 -32.93
CA GLY A 753 8.58 41.47 -32.74
C GLY A 753 8.45 40.93 -31.32
N THR A 754 8.62 41.80 -30.32
CA THR A 754 8.43 41.44 -28.91
C THR A 754 6.97 41.06 -28.62
N ALA A 755 5.98 41.75 -29.20
CA ALA A 755 4.57 41.38 -29.09
C ALA A 755 4.26 40.01 -29.74
N ALA A 756 4.83 39.73 -30.91
CA ALA A 756 4.71 38.42 -31.56
C ALA A 756 5.33 37.31 -30.71
N ALA A 757 6.50 37.56 -30.11
CA ALA A 757 7.15 36.63 -29.20
C ALA A 757 6.28 36.31 -27.98
N PHE A 758 5.63 37.33 -27.40
CA PHE A 758 4.68 37.17 -26.30
C PHE A 758 3.49 36.29 -26.71
N GLY A 759 2.93 36.49 -27.91
CA GLY A 759 1.85 35.66 -28.44
C GLY A 759 2.26 34.20 -28.63
N ILE A 760 3.44 33.95 -29.22
CA ILE A 760 3.99 32.60 -29.40
C ILE A 760 4.23 31.94 -28.04
N TYR A 761 4.84 32.66 -27.10
CA TYR A 761 5.09 32.17 -25.74
C TYR A 761 3.79 31.81 -25.02
N ALA A 762 2.73 32.62 -25.16
CA ALA A 762 1.44 32.37 -24.53
C ALA A 762 0.84 31.02 -24.93
N VAL A 763 0.93 30.69 -26.23
CA VAL A 763 0.46 29.40 -26.77
C VAL A 763 1.43 28.27 -26.44
N ALA A 764 2.72 28.45 -26.73
CA ALA A 764 3.72 27.42 -26.52
C ALA A 764 3.82 26.97 -25.05
N SER A 765 3.79 27.93 -24.13
CA SER A 765 3.88 27.65 -22.69
C SER A 765 2.68 26.94 -22.10
N THR A 766 1.57 26.88 -22.83
CA THR A 766 0.35 26.20 -22.40
C THR A 766 0.48 24.69 -22.45
N TYR A 767 1.22 24.14 -23.42
CA TYR A 767 1.36 22.69 -23.56
C TYR A 767 2.17 22.05 -22.43
N ASN A 768 3.14 22.75 -21.85
CA ASN A 768 4.13 22.09 -20.99
C ASN A 768 3.64 21.65 -19.60
N PRO A 769 3.04 22.51 -18.76
CA PRO A 769 2.90 22.20 -17.34
C PRO A 769 2.09 20.93 -17.08
N THR A 770 0.92 20.79 -17.72
CA THR A 770 0.05 19.61 -17.60
C THR A 770 0.76 18.36 -18.12
N VAL A 771 1.37 18.44 -19.30
CA VAL A 771 2.05 17.32 -19.96
C VAL A 771 3.24 16.83 -19.15
N LEU A 772 4.05 17.76 -18.63
CA LEU A 772 5.26 17.44 -17.90
C LEU A 772 4.95 16.75 -16.56
N ILE A 773 3.95 17.27 -15.82
CA ILE A 773 3.53 16.69 -14.54
C ILE A 773 2.93 15.29 -14.74
N ASP A 774 2.05 15.11 -15.73
CA ASP A 774 1.47 13.80 -16.04
C ASP A 774 2.53 12.83 -16.60
N SER A 775 3.54 13.32 -17.35
CA SER A 775 4.67 12.51 -17.81
C SER A 775 5.50 11.97 -16.65
N MET A 776 5.85 12.83 -15.69
CA MET A 776 6.57 12.40 -14.48
C MET A 776 5.78 11.32 -13.78
N ARG A 777 4.49 11.55 -13.53
CA ARG A 777 3.62 10.58 -12.86
C ARG A 777 3.53 9.24 -13.63
N THR A 778 3.32 9.31 -14.94
CA THR A 778 3.19 8.15 -15.81
C THR A 778 4.48 7.33 -15.90
N SER A 779 5.64 7.98 -15.69
CA SER A 779 6.94 7.31 -15.70
C SER A 779 7.26 6.52 -14.41
N LEU A 780 6.56 6.77 -13.31
CA LEU A 780 6.82 6.11 -12.02
C LEU A 780 6.23 4.70 -11.97
N TRP A 781 7.03 3.73 -11.53
CA TRP A 781 6.56 2.34 -11.31
C TRP A 781 5.76 2.15 -10.01
N LYS A 782 5.88 3.10 -9.07
CA LYS A 782 5.13 3.17 -7.80
C LYS A 782 4.46 4.53 -7.68
N GLN A 783 3.13 4.56 -7.83
CA GLN A 783 2.32 5.78 -7.84
C GLN A 783 2.32 6.49 -6.48
N THR A 784 2.47 5.75 -5.39
CA THR A 784 2.65 6.26 -4.03
C THR A 784 3.86 7.19 -3.85
N THR A 785 4.87 7.12 -4.72
CA THR A 785 6.08 7.96 -4.65
C THR A 785 5.97 9.30 -5.39
N PHE A 786 4.83 9.57 -6.04
CA PHE A 786 4.65 10.75 -6.87
C PHE A 786 4.85 12.07 -6.12
N GLY A 787 4.36 12.17 -4.87
CA GLY A 787 4.53 13.36 -4.04
C GLY A 787 6.01 13.70 -3.82
N SER A 788 6.83 12.71 -3.45
CA SER A 788 8.27 12.89 -3.24
C SER A 788 9.01 13.20 -4.55
N ALA A 789 8.66 12.53 -5.64
CA ALA A 789 9.23 12.80 -6.96
C ALA A 789 8.90 14.24 -7.44
N TYR A 790 7.68 14.72 -7.18
CA TYR A 790 7.28 16.08 -7.48
C TYR A 790 7.99 17.11 -6.61
N ALA A 791 8.20 16.81 -5.32
CA ALA A 791 8.99 17.65 -4.42
C ALA A 791 10.44 17.80 -4.90
N LEU A 792 11.08 16.73 -5.41
CA LEU A 792 12.41 16.82 -6.03
C LEU A 792 12.42 17.73 -7.26
N LYS A 793 11.38 17.66 -8.09
CA LYS A 793 11.22 18.57 -9.24
C LYS A 793 11.12 20.03 -8.78
N ILE A 794 10.32 20.32 -7.75
CA ILE A 794 10.22 21.67 -7.18
C ILE A 794 11.59 22.12 -6.69
N MET A 795 12.26 21.32 -5.86
CA MET A 795 13.58 21.62 -5.31
C MET A 795 14.62 21.91 -6.42
N MET A 796 14.67 21.06 -7.44
CA MET A 796 15.57 21.24 -8.58
C MET A 796 15.31 22.57 -9.30
N ASN A 797 14.04 22.85 -9.65
CA ASN A 797 13.68 24.06 -10.35
C ASN A 797 13.98 25.31 -9.51
N ASN A 798 13.70 25.29 -8.20
CA ASN A 798 14.00 26.42 -7.31
C ASN A 798 15.52 26.60 -7.14
N SER A 799 16.29 25.52 -7.03
CA SER A 799 17.76 25.60 -6.96
C SER A 799 18.34 26.25 -8.22
N ALA A 800 17.82 25.87 -9.38
CA ALA A 800 18.20 26.48 -10.66
C ALA A 800 17.72 27.93 -10.77
N ASN A 801 16.50 28.23 -10.32
CA ASN A 801 15.96 29.58 -10.32
C ASN A 801 16.84 30.53 -9.50
N ILE A 802 17.31 30.13 -8.31
CA ILE A 802 18.22 30.95 -7.49
C ILE A 802 19.44 31.37 -8.31
N ILE A 803 20.14 30.39 -8.90
CA ILE A 803 21.36 30.63 -9.69
C ILE A 803 21.04 31.56 -10.87
N VAL A 804 20.02 31.21 -11.66
CA VAL A 804 19.72 31.93 -12.90
C VAL A 804 19.15 33.32 -12.62
N ARG A 805 18.35 33.52 -11.57
CA ARG A 805 17.86 34.85 -11.16
C ARG A 805 19.00 35.76 -10.75
N ILE A 806 19.94 35.26 -9.93
CA ILE A 806 21.11 36.04 -9.51
C ILE A 806 21.96 36.40 -10.72
N VAL A 807 22.27 35.43 -11.60
CA VAL A 807 23.02 35.67 -12.83
C VAL A 807 22.30 36.68 -13.73
N ALA A 808 20.98 36.54 -13.93
CA ALA A 808 20.19 37.49 -14.73
C ALA A 808 20.20 38.89 -14.13
N GLY A 809 20.09 39.02 -12.81
CA GLY A 809 20.15 40.30 -12.11
C GLY A 809 21.51 40.99 -12.27
N VAL A 810 22.60 40.24 -12.11
CA VAL A 810 23.97 40.74 -12.32
C VAL A 810 24.20 41.16 -13.77
N ILE A 811 23.77 40.34 -14.74
CA ILE A 811 23.85 40.68 -16.17
C ILE A 811 23.05 41.96 -16.46
N GLN A 812 21.87 42.10 -15.87
CA GLN A 812 21.00 43.26 -16.06
C GLN A 812 21.62 44.54 -15.47
N ASP A 813 22.19 44.46 -14.26
CA ASP A 813 22.87 45.58 -13.62
C ASP A 813 24.14 45.99 -14.39
N ALA A 814 24.90 45.02 -14.92
CA ALA A 814 26.09 45.27 -15.75
C ALA A 814 25.78 45.82 -17.16
N ASP A 815 24.54 45.67 -17.64
CA ASP A 815 24.08 46.11 -18.96
C ASP A 815 23.14 47.33 -18.86
N ASN A 816 23.41 48.25 -17.91
CA ASN A 816 22.65 49.48 -17.69
C ASN A 816 21.13 49.26 -17.57
N ASN A 817 20.71 48.24 -16.80
CA ASN A 817 19.32 47.85 -16.59
C ASN A 817 18.60 47.30 -17.85
N SER A 818 19.33 47.03 -18.95
CA SER A 818 18.79 46.43 -20.18
C SER A 818 18.58 44.91 -20.07
N TYR A 819 17.62 44.41 -20.83
CA TYR A 819 17.37 42.99 -21.01
C TYR A 819 18.13 42.37 -22.19
N ASP A 820 18.86 43.13 -23.00
CA ASP A 820 19.48 42.62 -24.23
C ASP A 820 20.37 41.40 -23.96
N ARG A 821 21.30 41.49 -22.99
CA ARG A 821 22.15 40.35 -22.61
C ARG A 821 21.41 39.28 -21.80
N VAL A 822 20.39 39.66 -21.05
CA VAL A 822 19.58 38.72 -20.24
C VAL A 822 18.78 37.79 -21.14
N VAL A 823 18.28 38.26 -22.29
CA VAL A 823 17.51 37.43 -23.23
C VAL A 823 18.40 36.35 -23.87
N ILE A 824 19.69 36.59 -24.05
CA ILE A 824 20.65 35.56 -24.53
C ILE A 824 20.67 34.37 -23.56
N LEU A 825 20.66 34.62 -22.24
CA LEU A 825 20.58 33.57 -21.24
C LEU A 825 19.29 32.74 -21.40
N TYR A 826 18.15 33.39 -21.66
CA TYR A 826 16.88 32.69 -21.90
C TYR A 826 16.91 31.84 -23.18
N ILE A 827 17.56 32.31 -24.24
CA ILE A 827 17.75 31.53 -25.48
C ILE A 827 18.57 30.29 -25.21
N CYS A 828 19.71 30.41 -24.51
CA CYS A 828 20.58 29.28 -24.20
C CYS A 828 19.84 28.21 -23.40
N MET A 829 19.07 28.60 -22.39
CA MET A 829 18.26 27.68 -21.60
C MET A 829 17.12 27.06 -22.42
N ALA A 830 16.41 27.85 -23.24
CA ALA A 830 15.36 27.33 -24.12
C ALA A 830 15.94 26.34 -25.14
N ALA A 831 17.11 26.62 -25.72
CA ALA A 831 17.82 25.72 -26.64
C ALA A 831 18.19 24.40 -25.97
N ALA A 832 18.72 24.44 -24.74
CA ALA A 832 18.99 23.23 -23.97
C ALA A 832 17.73 22.38 -23.76
N SER A 833 16.57 23.02 -23.51
CA SER A 833 15.29 22.30 -23.38
C SER A 833 14.84 21.63 -24.70
N VAL A 834 15.11 22.26 -25.85
CA VAL A 834 14.84 21.68 -27.18
C VAL A 834 15.74 20.46 -27.43
N VAL A 835 17.03 20.55 -27.12
CA VAL A 835 17.96 19.43 -27.27
C VAL A 835 17.48 18.24 -26.43
N LEU A 836 17.07 18.47 -25.18
CA LEU A 836 16.59 17.43 -24.29
C LEU A 836 15.25 16.82 -24.75
N SER A 837 14.30 17.63 -25.23
CA SER A 837 13.02 17.13 -25.73
C SER A 837 13.17 16.33 -27.03
N CYS A 838 14.02 16.79 -27.97
CA CYS A 838 14.38 16.04 -29.18
C CYS A 838 15.10 14.73 -28.86
N THR A 839 16.01 14.75 -27.88
CA THR A 839 16.70 13.55 -27.41
C THR A 839 15.70 12.55 -26.82
N ALA A 840 14.78 13.01 -25.95
CA ALA A 840 13.73 12.17 -25.40
C ALA A 840 12.80 11.60 -26.49
N LEU A 841 12.46 12.39 -27.51
CA LEU A 841 11.62 11.97 -28.63
C LEU A 841 12.30 10.88 -29.47
N THR A 842 13.59 11.06 -29.76
CA THR A 842 14.41 10.08 -30.49
C THR A 842 14.59 8.80 -29.68
N LEU A 843 14.87 8.92 -28.39
CA LEU A 843 15.01 7.77 -27.49
C LEU A 843 13.67 7.03 -27.30
N ALA A 844 12.52 7.68 -27.41
CA ALA A 844 11.22 7.00 -27.38
C ALA A 844 11.04 6.02 -28.56
N TRP A 845 11.75 6.21 -29.67
CA TRP A 845 11.75 5.24 -30.77
C TRP A 845 12.63 4.03 -30.51
N ARG A 846 13.61 4.10 -29.59
CA ARG A 846 14.50 2.97 -29.27
C ARG A 846 14.14 2.28 -27.97
N SER A 847 13.75 3.06 -26.96
CA SER A 847 13.47 2.60 -25.61
C SER A 847 11.97 2.43 -25.36
N PRO A 848 11.50 1.23 -24.99
CA PRO A 848 10.11 1.01 -24.61
C PRO A 848 9.65 1.84 -23.41
N ASP A 849 10.55 2.20 -22.49
CA ASP A 849 10.20 2.95 -21.27
C ASP A 849 9.84 4.41 -21.53
N LEU A 850 10.48 5.02 -22.52
CA LEU A 850 10.10 6.35 -23.01
C LEU A 850 8.90 6.23 -23.95
N ARG A 851 8.85 5.16 -24.77
CA ARG A 851 7.77 4.95 -25.74
C ARG A 851 6.39 4.86 -25.10
N GLN A 852 6.28 4.34 -23.89
CA GLN A 852 4.98 4.27 -23.19
C GLN A 852 4.37 5.65 -22.86
N LEU A 853 5.16 6.73 -22.82
CA LEU A 853 4.64 8.10 -22.65
C LEU A 853 3.93 8.62 -23.91
N GLN A 854 4.23 8.03 -25.06
CA GLN A 854 3.58 8.31 -26.35
C GLN A 854 2.29 7.51 -26.57
N TRP A 855 2.02 6.47 -25.77
CA TRP A 855 0.87 5.59 -25.98
C TRP A 855 -0.44 6.24 -25.51
N SER A 856 -1.48 6.03 -26.31
CA SER A 856 -2.86 6.36 -25.94
C SER A 856 -3.36 5.49 -24.79
N ARG A 857 -4.44 5.92 -24.13
CA ARG A 857 -5.06 5.15 -23.03
C ARG A 857 -5.41 3.72 -23.45
N LYS A 858 -6.04 3.57 -24.62
CA LYS A 858 -6.39 2.25 -25.18
C LYS A 858 -5.15 1.37 -25.36
N LYS A 859 -4.07 1.93 -25.90
CA LYS A 859 -2.81 1.20 -26.15
C LYS A 859 -2.07 0.85 -24.86
N ARG A 860 -2.13 1.71 -23.82
CA ARG A 860 -1.58 1.39 -22.49
C ARG A 860 -2.33 0.23 -21.84
N LEU A 861 -3.67 0.23 -21.86
CA LEU A 861 -4.50 -0.85 -21.32
C LEU A 861 -4.29 -2.17 -22.08
N ALA A 862 -4.17 -2.13 -23.41
CA ALA A 862 -3.89 -3.33 -24.21
C ALA A 862 -2.50 -3.92 -23.96
N LYS A 863 -1.55 -3.12 -23.44
CA LYS A 863 -0.16 -3.53 -23.15
C LYS A 863 0.13 -3.64 -21.66
N THR A 864 -0.87 -3.86 -20.82
CA THR A 864 -0.69 -3.99 -19.36
C THR A 864 0.32 -5.08 -19.00
N ALA A 865 0.21 -6.29 -19.57
CA ALA A 865 1.16 -7.37 -19.31
C ALA A 865 2.62 -7.00 -19.64
N PHE A 866 2.84 -6.28 -20.75
CA PHE A 866 4.15 -5.78 -21.13
C PHE A 866 4.69 -4.74 -20.13
N LEU A 867 3.84 -3.84 -19.63
CA LEU A 867 4.26 -2.84 -18.64
C LEU A 867 4.57 -3.48 -17.28
N VAL A 868 3.85 -4.53 -16.89
CA VAL A 868 4.14 -5.33 -15.69
C VAL A 868 5.50 -6.03 -15.82
N GLU A 869 5.77 -6.67 -16.96
CA GLU A 869 7.08 -7.30 -17.25
C GLU A 869 8.23 -6.28 -17.21
N ARG A 870 8.01 -5.05 -17.71
CA ARG A 870 9.00 -3.96 -17.63
C ARG A 870 9.25 -3.53 -16.18
N LYS A 871 8.20 -3.44 -15.35
CA LYS A 871 8.29 -3.13 -13.92
C LYS A 871 9.07 -4.21 -13.16
N GLU A 872 8.82 -5.48 -13.45
CA GLU A 872 9.56 -6.61 -12.88
C GLU A 872 11.03 -6.57 -13.27
N ARG A 873 11.35 -6.32 -14.54
CA ARG A 873 12.74 -6.14 -15.00
C ARG A 873 13.45 -4.97 -14.31
N PHE A 874 12.74 -3.86 -14.08
CA PHE A 874 13.28 -2.70 -13.39
C PHE A 874 13.69 -3.03 -11.94
N HIS A 875 12.90 -3.83 -11.23
CA HIS A 875 13.15 -4.23 -9.84
C HIS A 875 13.92 -5.54 -9.66
N GLY A 876 14.05 -6.35 -10.71
CA GLY A 876 14.82 -7.59 -10.74
C GLY A 876 16.18 -7.38 -11.40
N VAL A 877 16.34 -7.92 -12.62
CA VAL A 877 17.64 -8.01 -13.33
C VAL A 877 18.35 -6.66 -13.50
N GLN A 878 17.61 -5.57 -13.75
CA GLN A 878 18.20 -4.23 -13.95
C GLN A 878 18.31 -3.40 -12.68
N ALA A 879 17.92 -3.93 -11.51
CA ALA A 879 17.89 -3.16 -10.26
C ALA A 879 19.23 -2.50 -9.88
N PRO A 880 20.42 -3.14 -10.04
CA PRO A 880 21.69 -2.51 -9.71
C PRO A 880 21.98 -1.28 -10.59
N LEU A 881 21.80 -1.42 -11.91
CA LEU A 881 22.03 -0.33 -12.87
C LEU A 881 21.05 0.83 -12.64
N ASN A 882 19.77 0.53 -12.43
CA ASN A 882 18.74 1.53 -12.17
C ASN A 882 19.04 2.33 -10.88
N ARG A 883 19.49 1.64 -9.82
CA ARG A 883 19.95 2.29 -8.58
C ARG A 883 21.14 3.19 -8.82
N GLN A 884 22.12 2.75 -9.60
CA GLN A 884 23.32 3.54 -9.89
C GLN A 884 22.98 4.83 -10.65
N ILE A 885 22.16 4.72 -11.71
CA ILE A 885 21.71 5.89 -12.47
C ILE A 885 20.98 6.87 -11.55
N SER A 886 20.00 6.38 -10.80
CA SER A 886 19.19 7.24 -9.94
C SER A 886 20.00 7.91 -8.83
N ARG A 887 20.96 7.20 -8.20
CA ARG A 887 21.87 7.80 -7.20
C ARG A 887 22.80 8.85 -7.81
N THR A 888 23.30 8.61 -9.01
CA THR A 888 24.16 9.56 -9.71
C THR A 888 23.39 10.85 -10.01
N CYS A 889 22.18 10.73 -10.58
CA CYS A 889 21.32 11.88 -10.84
C CYS A 889 20.90 12.61 -9.56
N PHE A 890 20.60 11.88 -8.49
CA PHE A 890 20.31 12.48 -7.19
C PHE A 890 21.53 13.23 -6.60
N GLY A 891 22.74 12.69 -6.75
CA GLY A 891 23.99 13.36 -6.34
C GLY A 891 24.22 14.67 -7.11
N LEU A 892 24.00 14.66 -8.42
CA LEU A 892 24.04 15.87 -9.24
C LEU A 892 22.99 16.90 -8.82
N LEU A 893 21.79 16.44 -8.45
CA LEU A 893 20.74 17.31 -7.91
C LEU A 893 21.13 17.93 -6.56
N MET A 894 21.79 17.19 -5.66
CA MET A 894 22.32 17.73 -4.41
C MET A 894 23.44 18.75 -4.66
N LEU A 895 24.29 18.51 -5.65
CA LEU A 895 25.32 19.48 -6.05
C LEU A 895 24.67 20.77 -6.57
N LEU A 896 23.62 20.66 -7.39
CA LEU A 896 22.83 21.82 -7.84
C LEU A 896 22.19 22.57 -6.66
N LEU A 897 21.64 21.84 -5.68
CA LEU A 897 21.05 22.41 -4.46
C LEU A 897 22.08 23.22 -3.67
N VAL A 898 23.24 22.62 -3.39
CA VAL A 898 24.34 23.30 -2.69
C VAL A 898 24.85 24.49 -3.49
N GLY A 899 24.94 24.37 -4.82
CA GLY A 899 25.28 25.49 -5.70
C GLY A 899 24.26 26.63 -5.62
N GLY A 900 22.97 26.32 -5.56
CA GLY A 900 21.91 27.29 -5.34
C GLY A 900 22.02 27.97 -3.98
N TRP A 901 22.23 27.21 -2.89
CA TRP A 901 22.42 27.76 -1.55
C TRP A 901 23.66 28.63 -1.45
N ALA A 902 24.79 28.19 -2.00
CA ALA A 902 26.01 28.96 -2.06
C ALA A 902 25.80 30.27 -2.81
N SER A 903 25.09 30.23 -3.95
CA SER A 903 24.75 31.44 -4.72
C SER A 903 23.87 32.40 -3.93
N TYR A 904 22.83 31.89 -3.23
CA TYR A 904 21.96 32.72 -2.39
C TYR A 904 22.70 33.31 -1.20
N ILE A 905 23.45 32.51 -0.45
CA ILE A 905 24.21 32.95 0.73
C ILE A 905 25.27 33.97 0.31
N TRP A 906 26.00 33.70 -0.77
CA TRP A 906 26.94 34.66 -1.34
C TRP A 906 26.23 35.98 -1.71
N GLY A 907 25.08 35.90 -2.37
CA GLY A 907 24.26 37.06 -2.72
C GLY A 907 23.73 37.84 -1.51
N ALA A 908 23.34 37.14 -0.45
CA ALA A 908 22.81 37.74 0.77
C ALA A 908 23.90 38.38 1.64
N VAL A 909 25.07 37.73 1.75
CA VAL A 909 26.18 38.17 2.61
C VAL A 909 26.95 39.33 2.00
N THR A 910 27.24 39.27 0.69
CA THR A 910 28.05 40.30 0.04
C THR A 910 27.28 41.60 -0.14
N GLY A 911 25.94 41.56 -0.20
CA GLY A 911 25.06 42.72 -0.39
C GLY A 911 25.20 43.39 -1.76
N HIS A 912 26.36 43.24 -2.42
CA HIS A 912 26.75 43.72 -3.74
C HIS A 912 27.54 42.60 -4.44
N ASN A 913 26.88 41.93 -5.39
CA ASN A 913 27.43 40.86 -6.22
C ASN A 913 28.32 41.42 -7.34
N ASN A 914 29.44 42.05 -6.99
CA ASN A 914 30.47 42.39 -7.98
C ASN A 914 31.24 41.14 -8.42
#